data_AF-A0A0S8JAL8-F1
#
_entry.id   AF-A0A0S8JAL8-F1
#
_cell.length_a   1.000
_cell.length_b   1.000
_cell.length_c   1.000
_cell.angle_alpha   90.00
_cell.angle_beta   90.00
_cell.angle_gamma   90.00
#
_symmetry.space_group_name_H-M   'P 1'
#
loop_
_entity.id
_entity.type
_entity.pdbx_description
1 polymer ?
#
loop_
_entity_poly.entity_id
_entity_poly.type
_entity_poly.pdbx_seq_one_letter_code
_entity_poly.pdbx_strand_id
1 'polypeptide(L)'
;MTIAWARGRTPVRGTILHLAAVLVVGAALPLVLAAGILDAQAQEAPALRIDDQVPAIRFDGVIAGDPESGVEAPLQSEARVWEQYVGRTLPAVLMPLGDADRAVGVMDKGQLTNVTSNFGLLSNFHYFAPAMHWPLSASDVEQYCFGLGLLVATEDNVIESFTSQAGAEGDWSPVDGALGMYHSGIDTVADGTPLMATSDRPLSWPLANGERYWPGPFRIDPSTGLEVEGEFSADRDLFCVYNDADNALGPLGFEVRQLAYSYGRSYAEDFLFFDFTIIRTEGTALEDLYIGYFADFRVDFDFLDYLGGFDTTIDGDTLPDFFYYWDVGGTPDPPWTSVGVIGLGVLATPEDRGITDFHYFDHSSPHTTDEAIWPIFSSDTTDPDIDPSQYFHGGNVRFDDLSLLPDIFPGGRAIDFFLSTGPCTLAVGDTVRSAIVVVAGQDTADLFANLAMAQQMFENAYQGPGPPPSPDLHAVAGDGSVTLYWDSSPEMSRDQQSGEYDFEGYKLYRSGDRGTSWGDPVTDAEGNLIGYVPIAQFDLVDGIFGVDPVVNQWLGDETGLRHTFIDSDVINGVEYWYSVTSYDQGDPETSLQSFESSRGRSEQELNTVAVVPGARASNYIEGAASDPELFGGECDSWFDVEVIDPEALTGHKYEVTFIDTGTVVLLDTLGL
;
A
#
# COMPACT_ATOMS: atom_id res chain seq x y z
N MET A 1 -23.96 -11.47 31.12
CA MET A 1 -22.61 -10.86 31.11
C MET A 1 -22.19 -10.62 32.55
N THR A 2 -20.91 -10.75 32.88
CA THR A 2 -20.41 -10.68 34.27
C THR A 2 -19.32 -9.60 34.34
N ILE A 3 -19.43 -8.57 35.19
CA ILE A 3 -18.52 -7.39 35.21
C ILE A 3 -17.75 -7.31 36.53
N ALA A 4 -16.41 -7.32 36.55
CA ALA A 4 -15.63 -7.18 37.79
C ALA A 4 -14.94 -5.81 37.93
N TRP A 5 -15.01 -5.21 39.13
CA TRP A 5 -14.32 -3.97 39.49
C TRP A 5 -13.27 -4.18 40.61
N ALA A 6 -12.08 -3.58 40.45
CA ALA A 6 -11.11 -3.40 41.53
C ALA A 6 -11.31 -2.04 42.23
N ARG A 7 -11.10 -2.00 43.55
CA ARG A 7 -11.56 -0.93 44.47
C ARG A 7 -11.04 0.49 44.17
N GLY A 8 -11.95 1.48 44.13
CA GLY A 8 -11.69 2.93 44.28
C GLY A 8 -12.98 3.74 44.03
N ARG A 9 -13.27 4.82 44.79
CA ARG A 9 -14.64 5.34 45.06
C ARG A 9 -15.23 6.41 44.10
N THR A 10 -16.55 6.32 43.89
CA THR A 10 -17.62 7.33 43.58
C THR A 10 -17.35 8.47 42.55
N PRO A 11 -18.02 8.48 41.38
CA PRO A 11 -18.18 9.65 40.52
C PRO A 11 -19.36 10.54 40.96
N VAL A 12 -19.25 11.83 40.64
CA VAL A 12 -20.32 12.83 40.79
C VAL A 12 -21.46 12.51 39.82
N ARG A 13 -22.72 12.64 40.28
CA ARG A 13 -23.94 12.51 39.47
C ARG A 13 -23.82 13.26 38.13
N GLY A 14 -23.94 12.54 37.02
CA GLY A 14 -24.29 13.16 35.73
C GLY A 14 -23.62 12.60 34.47
N THR A 15 -22.73 11.61 34.55
CA THR A 15 -22.07 11.09 33.33
C THR A 15 -22.82 9.87 32.80
N ILE A 16 -23.41 10.01 31.61
CA ILE A 16 -23.84 8.88 30.78
C ILE A 16 -22.63 8.52 29.93
N LEU A 17 -21.92 7.43 30.25
CA LEU A 17 -20.97 6.83 29.32
C LEU A 17 -21.77 5.99 28.32
N HIS A 18 -21.77 6.38 27.05
CA HIS A 18 -22.14 5.47 25.97
C HIS A 18 -20.91 4.62 25.69
N LEU A 19 -20.97 3.33 26.04
CA LEU A 19 -19.96 2.36 25.64
C LEU A 19 -20.52 1.62 24.42
N ALA A 20 -20.07 1.99 23.23
CA ALA A 20 -20.14 1.11 22.07
C ALA A 20 -19.05 0.04 22.24
N ALA A 21 -19.22 -0.89 23.18
CA ALA A 21 -18.35 -2.06 23.26
C ALA A 21 -18.75 -3.01 22.12
N VAL A 22 -18.23 -2.75 20.92
CA VAL A 22 -18.33 -3.69 19.80
C VAL A 22 -17.43 -4.88 20.13
N LEU A 23 -18.01 -5.95 20.64
CA LEU A 23 -17.29 -7.17 20.96
C LEU A 23 -17.24 -8.04 19.69
N VAL A 24 -16.40 -7.67 18.72
CA VAL A 24 -16.16 -8.48 17.51
C VAL A 24 -15.30 -9.68 17.90
N VAL A 25 -15.80 -10.89 17.65
CA VAL A 25 -15.00 -12.12 17.74
C VAL A 25 -14.51 -12.44 16.34
N GLY A 26 -13.35 -11.89 15.97
CA GLY A 26 -12.58 -12.18 14.76
C GLY A 26 -11.08 -12.18 15.11
N ALA A 27 -10.28 -13.02 14.46
CA ALA A 27 -9.03 -13.55 15.00
C ALA A 27 -7.76 -12.66 14.86
N ALA A 28 -6.85 -12.83 15.84
CA ALA A 28 -5.38 -12.62 15.86
C ALA A 28 -4.77 -11.19 15.98
N LEU A 29 -4.49 -10.73 17.21
CA LEU A 29 -3.17 -10.51 17.87
C LEU A 29 -3.37 -9.71 19.20
N PRO A 30 -2.43 -9.75 20.17
CA PRO A 30 -2.77 -9.74 21.59
C PRO A 30 -2.92 -8.33 22.19
N LEU A 31 -4.15 -7.94 22.53
CA LEU A 31 -4.34 -7.22 23.77
C LEU A 31 -4.06 -8.19 24.92
N VAL A 32 -3.25 -7.81 25.91
CA VAL A 32 -3.02 -8.63 27.11
C VAL A 32 -4.30 -8.66 27.96
N LEU A 33 -5.23 -9.52 27.53
CA LEU A 33 -6.36 -10.02 28.29
C LEU A 33 -5.91 -11.32 28.96
N ALA A 34 -5.74 -11.30 30.27
CA ALA A 34 -5.49 -12.50 31.04
C ALA A 34 -6.76 -13.37 31.11
N ALA A 35 -7.01 -14.17 30.07
CA ALA A 35 -8.08 -15.17 30.06
C ALA A 35 -7.64 -16.43 30.82
N GLY A 36 -8.02 -16.54 32.09
CA GLY A 36 -7.83 -17.75 32.88
C GLY A 36 -9.01 -18.71 32.76
N ILE A 37 -8.84 -19.85 32.09
CA ILE A 37 -9.77 -20.98 32.17
C ILE A 37 -9.61 -21.63 33.55
N LEU A 38 -10.60 -21.48 34.43
CA LEU A 38 -10.64 -22.14 35.73
C LEU A 38 -11.20 -23.56 35.60
N ASP A 39 -10.30 -24.55 35.54
CA ASP A 39 -10.60 -25.91 35.98
C ASP A 39 -10.20 -26.06 37.46
N ALA A 40 -11.05 -26.72 38.22
CA ALA A 40 -10.94 -26.78 39.68
C ALA A 40 -9.88 -27.79 40.11
N GLN A 41 -8.79 -27.34 40.75
CA GLN A 41 -8.24 -27.83 42.03
C GLN A 41 -6.79 -27.38 42.32
N ALA A 42 -6.54 -27.05 43.60
CA ALA A 42 -5.29 -27.19 44.38
C ALA A 42 -4.28 -26.01 44.52
N GLN A 43 -4.28 -25.47 45.75
CA GLN A 43 -3.15 -25.25 46.69
C GLN A 43 -1.95 -24.29 46.41
N GLU A 44 -1.91 -23.22 47.25
CA GLU A 44 -0.78 -22.51 47.92
C GLU A 44 0.50 -22.02 47.16
N ALA A 45 0.59 -20.68 46.99
CA ALA A 45 1.71 -19.69 47.26
C ALA A 45 3.18 -19.92 46.77
N PRO A 46 4.09 -18.90 46.74
CA PRO A 46 4.00 -17.45 47.05
C PRO A 46 4.50 -16.48 45.95
N ALA A 47 4.25 -15.19 46.18
CA ALA A 47 4.58 -14.03 45.35
C ALA A 47 6.07 -13.64 45.31
N LEU A 48 6.52 -13.06 44.18
CA LEU A 48 7.79 -12.34 44.03
C LEU A 48 7.51 -10.87 43.67
N ARG A 49 8.12 -9.96 44.42
CA ARG A 49 8.09 -8.50 44.30
C ARG A 49 9.19 -8.04 43.34
N ILE A 50 8.93 -7.05 42.50
CA ILE A 50 9.96 -6.23 41.84
C ILE A 50 9.63 -4.76 42.13
N ASP A 51 10.63 -4.04 42.64
CA ASP A 51 10.58 -2.67 43.15
C ASP A 51 10.56 -1.63 42.01
N ASP A 52 9.72 -0.60 42.18
CA ASP A 52 9.76 0.67 41.46
C ASP A 52 11.06 1.42 41.76
N GLN A 53 11.72 2.03 40.75
CA GLN A 53 12.34 3.37 40.81
C GLN A 53 12.62 3.91 39.40
N VAL A 54 11.88 4.96 39.00
CA VAL A 54 12.24 5.87 37.90
C VAL A 54 12.26 7.29 38.47
N PRO A 55 13.34 8.08 38.30
CA PRO A 55 13.33 9.50 38.64
C PRO A 55 12.89 10.36 37.44
N ALA A 56 11.95 11.27 37.71
CA ALA A 56 11.47 12.31 36.81
C ALA A 56 12.56 13.34 36.44
N ILE A 57 12.55 13.82 35.19
CA ILE A 57 13.30 15.01 34.76
C ILE A 57 12.34 15.94 34.00
N ARG A 58 12.23 17.17 34.50
CA ARG A 58 11.56 18.33 33.88
C ARG A 58 12.39 18.86 32.71
N PHE A 59 11.71 19.38 31.68
CA PHE A 59 12.31 20.30 30.72
C PHE A 59 11.65 21.69 30.85
N ASP A 60 12.44 22.69 31.22
CA ASP A 60 12.16 24.11 31.03
C ASP A 60 12.75 24.52 29.67
N GLY A 61 12.02 25.30 28.88
CA GLY A 61 12.33 25.56 27.48
C GLY A 61 13.19 26.80 27.15
N VAL A 62 13.42 26.93 25.82
CA VAL A 62 13.42 28.16 24.99
C VAL A 62 14.74 28.97 24.81
N ILE A 63 15.20 28.94 23.53
CA ILE A 63 15.81 29.99 22.64
C ILE A 63 17.34 30.27 22.57
N ALA A 64 17.85 30.05 21.34
CA ALA A 64 18.84 30.74 20.49
C ALA A 64 20.35 30.89 20.84
N GLY A 65 21.20 30.58 19.84
CA GLY A 65 22.42 31.34 19.52
C GLY A 65 23.60 30.57 18.89
N ASP A 66 23.73 30.64 17.55
CA ASP A 66 24.94 30.83 16.69
C ASP A 66 26.19 29.90 16.79
N PRO A 67 27.11 29.86 15.79
CA PRO A 67 27.68 28.65 15.21
C PRO A 67 29.17 28.51 15.60
N GLU A 68 29.86 27.52 15.03
CA GLU A 68 31.27 27.18 15.29
C GLU A 68 31.53 26.32 16.54
N SER A 69 31.35 25.02 16.38
CA SER A 69 32.43 24.06 16.63
C SER A 69 32.02 22.70 16.06
N GLY A 70 32.59 22.38 14.90
CA GLY A 70 32.41 21.09 14.26
C GLY A 70 32.91 19.97 15.16
N VAL A 71 32.00 19.08 15.52
CA VAL A 71 32.14 17.63 15.43
C VAL A 71 30.73 17.11 15.15
N GLU A 72 30.37 17.01 13.86
CA GLU A 72 29.22 16.18 13.47
C GLU A 72 29.50 14.76 13.94
N ALA A 73 28.61 14.23 14.77
CA ALA A 73 28.55 12.79 14.96
C ALA A 73 28.18 12.19 13.59
N PRO A 74 28.97 11.25 13.05
CA PRO A 74 28.61 10.64 11.79
C PRO A 74 27.25 9.95 11.95
N LEU A 75 26.31 10.30 11.07
CA LEU A 75 25.17 9.46 10.72
C LEU A 75 25.68 8.02 10.63
N GLN A 76 25.10 7.11 11.42
CA GLN A 76 25.49 5.72 11.34
C GLN A 76 25.25 5.26 9.91
N SER A 77 26.36 4.94 9.26
CA SER A 77 26.48 4.37 7.93
C SER A 77 25.57 3.16 7.77
N GLU A 78 24.67 3.22 6.80
CA GLU A 78 24.50 2.21 5.75
C GLU A 78 24.61 0.75 6.18
N ALA A 79 23.85 0.32 7.19
CA ALA A 79 23.31 -1.03 7.16
C ALA A 79 22.03 -0.90 6.34
N ARG A 80 22.11 -1.19 5.04
CA ARG A 80 20.95 -1.04 4.16
C ARG A 80 19.85 -1.95 4.67
N VAL A 81 18.73 -1.36 5.04
CA VAL A 81 17.50 -1.98 5.54
C VAL A 81 17.12 -3.25 4.76
N TRP A 82 17.48 -3.31 3.47
CA TRP A 82 17.25 -4.46 2.60
C TRP A 82 18.02 -5.75 3.00
N GLU A 83 19.22 -5.64 3.62
CA GLU A 83 20.07 -6.79 3.99
C GLU A 83 19.40 -7.75 5.00
N GLN A 84 18.40 -7.27 5.74
CA GLN A 84 17.62 -8.08 6.68
C GLN A 84 16.75 -9.13 5.97
N TYR A 85 16.42 -8.92 4.69
CA TYR A 85 15.51 -9.79 3.91
C TYR A 85 16.19 -10.96 3.20
N VAL A 86 17.51 -10.88 2.97
CA VAL A 86 18.30 -11.92 2.29
C VAL A 86 18.26 -13.25 3.05
N GLY A 87 18.15 -13.19 4.38
CA GLY A 87 18.27 -14.34 5.27
C GLY A 87 16.97 -15.10 5.58
N ARG A 88 15.79 -14.65 5.10
CA ARG A 88 14.51 -15.26 5.48
C ARG A 88 14.35 -16.65 4.84
N THR A 89 14.30 -17.69 5.68
CA THR A 89 14.05 -19.07 5.24
C THR A 89 12.54 -19.31 5.13
N LEU A 90 12.02 -19.45 3.92
CA LEU A 90 10.61 -19.74 3.67
C LEU A 90 10.31 -21.24 3.90
N PRO A 91 9.14 -21.63 4.45
CA PRO A 91 8.81 -23.03 4.72
C PRO A 91 8.60 -23.86 3.43
N ALA A 92 9.06 -25.12 3.43
CA ALA A 92 9.14 -25.98 2.25
C ALA A 92 7.91 -26.88 1.97
N VAL A 93 7.35 -26.69 0.77
CA VAL A 93 6.71 -27.59 -0.26
C VAL A 93 5.51 -28.51 0.05
N LEU A 94 4.45 -28.38 -0.79
CA LEU A 94 3.63 -29.47 -1.37
C LEU A 94 3.08 -29.12 -2.79
N MET A 95 3.21 -30.10 -3.71
CA MET A 95 2.72 -30.29 -5.12
C MET A 95 2.67 -29.12 -6.14
N PRO A 96 3.28 -29.28 -7.35
CA PRO A 96 3.36 -28.26 -8.40
C PRO A 96 2.04 -28.07 -9.16
N LEU A 97 1.70 -26.82 -9.50
CA LEU A 97 0.52 -26.52 -10.31
C LEU A 97 0.74 -25.58 -11.52
N GLY A 98 1.96 -25.13 -11.83
CA GLY A 98 2.23 -24.32 -13.03
C GLY A 98 1.33 -23.08 -13.10
N ASP A 99 0.59 -22.89 -14.20
CA ASP A 99 -0.39 -21.81 -14.39
C ASP A 99 -1.34 -21.56 -13.21
N ALA A 100 -1.68 -22.58 -12.40
CA ALA A 100 -2.59 -22.40 -11.28
C ALA A 100 -1.98 -21.59 -10.11
N ASP A 101 -0.65 -21.42 -10.08
CA ASP A 101 0.06 -20.62 -9.08
C ASP A 101 0.16 -19.13 -9.48
N ARG A 102 -0.33 -18.75 -10.67
CA ARG A 102 -0.39 -17.35 -11.11
C ARG A 102 -1.37 -16.55 -10.25
N ALA A 103 -0.95 -15.34 -9.91
CA ALA A 103 -1.70 -14.39 -9.13
C ALA A 103 -1.45 -12.98 -9.65
N VAL A 104 -2.42 -12.10 -9.44
CA VAL A 104 -2.34 -10.69 -9.84
C VAL A 104 -2.41 -9.78 -8.62
N GLY A 105 -1.71 -8.66 -8.68
CA GLY A 105 -1.73 -7.61 -7.68
C GLY A 105 -2.47 -6.38 -8.21
N VAL A 106 -3.42 -5.85 -7.45
CA VAL A 106 -4.21 -4.68 -7.86
C VAL A 106 -3.74 -3.45 -7.08
N MET A 107 -3.21 -2.46 -7.80
CA MET A 107 -2.71 -1.19 -7.27
C MET A 107 -3.74 -0.12 -7.62
N ASP A 108 -4.69 0.13 -6.73
CA ASP A 108 -5.87 0.99 -7.01
C ASP A 108 -6.17 1.98 -5.89
N LYS A 109 -5.19 2.33 -5.06
CA LYS A 109 -5.40 3.29 -3.95
C LYS A 109 -5.49 4.74 -4.44
N GLY A 110 -4.63 5.12 -5.38
CA GLY A 110 -4.52 6.49 -5.89
C GLY A 110 -5.28 6.74 -7.19
N GLN A 111 -4.85 7.80 -7.88
CA GLN A 111 -5.28 8.16 -9.24
C GLN A 111 -4.58 7.29 -10.29
N LEU A 112 -3.30 6.95 -10.08
CA LEU A 112 -2.56 6.05 -10.96
C LEU A 112 -2.86 4.61 -10.54
N THR A 113 -3.53 3.86 -11.41
CA THR A 113 -3.91 2.47 -11.11
C THR A 113 -3.31 1.46 -12.07
N ASN A 114 -3.01 0.28 -11.55
CA ASN A 114 -2.30 -0.75 -12.29
C ASN A 114 -2.62 -2.16 -11.80
N VAL A 115 -2.44 -3.16 -12.67
CA VAL A 115 -2.37 -4.57 -12.31
C VAL A 115 -0.99 -5.12 -12.62
N THR A 116 -0.36 -5.72 -11.61
CA THR A 116 0.91 -6.44 -11.71
C THR A 116 0.73 -7.93 -11.46
N SER A 117 1.79 -8.73 -11.61
CA SER A 117 1.73 -10.17 -11.42
C SER A 117 2.96 -10.77 -10.75
N ASN A 118 2.84 -12.04 -10.38
CA ASN A 118 3.93 -12.90 -9.93
C ASN A 118 4.56 -13.73 -11.07
N PHE A 119 4.52 -13.20 -12.29
CA PHE A 119 5.12 -13.83 -13.48
C PHE A 119 5.74 -12.77 -14.39
N GLY A 120 6.38 -11.77 -13.78
CA GLY A 120 7.22 -10.78 -14.47
C GLY A 120 6.49 -9.64 -15.19
N LEU A 121 5.15 -9.66 -15.27
CA LEU A 121 4.38 -8.54 -15.81
C LEU A 121 4.17 -7.46 -14.74
N LEU A 122 4.87 -6.34 -14.88
CA LEU A 122 4.66 -5.17 -14.02
C LEU A 122 3.44 -4.37 -14.48
N SER A 123 3.29 -4.21 -15.80
CA SER A 123 2.07 -3.68 -16.43
C SER A 123 1.97 -4.18 -17.87
N ASN A 124 0.75 -4.40 -18.34
CA ASN A 124 0.45 -4.76 -19.72
C ASN A 124 -1.01 -4.40 -20.04
N PHE A 125 -1.25 -3.89 -21.25
CA PHE A 125 -2.60 -3.49 -21.64
C PHE A 125 -3.52 -4.71 -21.79
N HIS A 126 -4.57 -4.75 -20.98
CA HIS A 126 -5.68 -5.70 -21.10
C HIS A 126 -7.00 -4.95 -20.97
N TYR A 127 -7.99 -5.28 -21.82
CA TYR A 127 -9.30 -4.60 -21.85
C TYR A 127 -10.10 -4.63 -20.53
N PHE A 128 -9.66 -5.40 -19.54
CA PHE A 128 -10.39 -5.63 -18.28
C PHE A 128 -9.54 -5.32 -17.04
N ALA A 129 -8.33 -4.78 -17.20
CA ALA A 129 -7.43 -4.47 -16.10
C ALA A 129 -6.72 -3.14 -16.35
N PRO A 130 -6.58 -2.27 -15.32
CA PRO A 130 -5.74 -1.09 -15.41
C PRO A 130 -4.29 -1.43 -15.78
N ALA A 131 -3.74 -0.62 -16.69
CA ALA A 131 -2.36 -0.68 -17.17
C ALA A 131 -1.81 0.75 -17.17
N MET A 132 -1.45 1.20 -15.95
CA MET A 132 -1.16 2.61 -15.66
C MET A 132 -2.31 3.53 -16.11
N HIS A 133 -3.53 3.22 -15.70
CA HIS A 133 -4.72 4.04 -15.92
C HIS A 133 -4.63 5.30 -15.07
N TRP A 134 -4.73 6.46 -15.70
CA TRP A 134 -4.61 7.76 -15.03
C TRP A 134 -5.29 8.89 -15.82
N PRO A 135 -5.90 9.88 -15.15
CA PRO A 135 -6.30 9.84 -13.75
C PRO A 135 -7.43 8.82 -13.57
N LEU A 136 -7.74 8.45 -12.34
CA LEU A 136 -8.79 7.45 -12.07
C LEU A 136 -10.16 7.83 -12.66
N SER A 137 -10.46 9.13 -12.72
CA SER A 137 -11.72 9.61 -13.30
C SER A 137 -11.80 9.47 -14.83
N ALA A 138 -10.70 9.12 -15.48
CA ALA A 138 -10.65 8.92 -16.93
C ALA A 138 -11.44 7.68 -17.35
N SER A 139 -11.79 7.64 -18.64
CA SER A 139 -12.40 6.45 -19.24
C SER A 139 -11.47 5.24 -19.13
N ASP A 140 -12.00 4.03 -18.98
CA ASP A 140 -11.23 2.77 -18.89
C ASP A 140 -10.33 2.49 -20.12
N VAL A 141 -10.50 3.26 -21.20
CA VAL A 141 -9.65 3.18 -22.40
C VAL A 141 -8.36 3.99 -22.29
N GLU A 142 -8.25 4.91 -21.32
CA GLU A 142 -7.10 5.80 -21.09
C GLU A 142 -6.01 5.07 -20.29
N GLN A 143 -5.27 4.19 -20.97
CA GLN A 143 -4.25 3.32 -20.38
C GLN A 143 -2.87 3.72 -20.90
N TYR A 144 -1.95 4.07 -20.00
CA TYR A 144 -0.67 4.66 -20.41
C TYR A 144 0.42 3.63 -20.65
N CYS A 145 0.26 2.37 -20.23
CA CYS A 145 1.32 1.37 -20.34
C CYS A 145 0.84 0.11 -21.07
N PHE A 146 1.51 -0.20 -22.19
CA PHE A 146 1.24 -1.39 -22.99
C PHE A 146 2.26 -2.50 -22.75
N GLY A 147 3.34 -2.21 -22.03
CA GLY A 147 4.29 -3.19 -21.55
C GLY A 147 5.32 -2.58 -20.61
N LEU A 148 5.47 -3.16 -19.42
CA LEU A 148 6.54 -2.83 -18.48
C LEU A 148 6.94 -4.09 -17.74
N GLY A 149 8.23 -4.44 -17.78
CA GLY A 149 8.73 -5.63 -17.08
C GLY A 149 10.21 -5.63 -16.81
N LEU A 150 10.58 -6.46 -15.85
CA LEU A 150 11.96 -6.68 -15.41
C LEU A 150 12.66 -7.66 -16.36
N LEU A 151 13.85 -7.30 -16.82
CA LEU A 151 14.71 -8.13 -17.65
C LEU A 151 15.98 -8.51 -16.90
N VAL A 152 16.38 -9.77 -17.02
CA VAL A 152 17.69 -10.28 -16.61
C VAL A 152 18.32 -11.00 -17.79
N ALA A 153 19.44 -10.49 -18.27
CA ALA A 153 19.98 -10.83 -19.57
C ALA A 153 21.44 -11.31 -19.49
N THR A 154 21.73 -12.38 -20.22
CA THR A 154 23.07 -12.85 -20.60
C THR A 154 23.11 -13.06 -22.11
N GLU A 155 24.30 -13.26 -22.69
CA GLU A 155 24.46 -13.54 -24.13
C GLU A 155 23.47 -14.60 -24.61
N ASP A 156 22.60 -14.19 -25.55
CA ASP A 156 21.56 -14.97 -26.20
C ASP A 156 20.52 -15.61 -25.27
N ASN A 157 20.39 -15.19 -24.00
CA ASN A 157 19.33 -15.65 -23.10
C ASN A 157 18.86 -14.50 -22.20
N VAL A 158 17.63 -14.05 -22.45
CA VAL A 158 17.03 -12.88 -21.81
C VAL A 158 15.73 -13.29 -21.15
N ILE A 159 15.70 -13.26 -19.82
CA ILE A 159 14.48 -13.55 -19.07
C ILE A 159 13.57 -12.33 -19.13
N GLU A 160 12.40 -12.47 -19.75
CA GLU A 160 11.46 -11.37 -19.97
C GLU A 160 9.98 -11.81 -19.95
N SER A 161 9.03 -10.97 -20.37
CA SER A 161 7.57 -11.25 -20.24
C SER A 161 6.69 -10.81 -21.43
N PHE A 162 7.26 -10.30 -22.51
CA PHE A 162 6.58 -9.63 -23.63
C PHE A 162 6.86 -10.26 -25.00
N THR A 163 8.03 -10.85 -25.24
CA THR A 163 8.43 -11.34 -26.57
C THR A 163 7.88 -12.71 -26.93
N SER A 164 7.19 -13.35 -25.98
CA SER A 164 6.42 -14.57 -26.17
C SER A 164 5.14 -14.31 -27.01
N GLN A 165 5.33 -14.21 -28.33
CA GLN A 165 4.30 -14.11 -29.38
C GLN A 165 2.92 -14.68 -28.98
N ALA A 166 1.90 -13.83 -29.00
CA ALA A 166 0.49 -14.23 -29.15
C ALA A 166 0.10 -15.51 -28.40
N GLY A 167 0.34 -15.54 -27.08
CA GLY A 167 -0.10 -16.62 -26.19
C GLY A 167 0.98 -17.63 -25.79
N ALA A 168 2.26 -17.30 -25.88
CA ALA A 168 3.32 -18.03 -25.17
C ALA A 168 3.53 -17.40 -23.78
N GLU A 169 3.73 -18.25 -22.79
CA GLU A 169 3.95 -17.89 -21.39
C GLU A 169 5.33 -17.22 -21.27
N GLY A 170 5.45 -16.07 -20.59
CA GLY A 170 6.73 -15.36 -20.43
C GLY A 170 7.76 -16.19 -19.65
N ASP A 171 9.03 -15.78 -19.65
CA ASP A 171 10.12 -16.56 -19.02
C ASP A 171 10.06 -16.54 -17.49
N TRP A 172 9.46 -15.50 -16.93
CA TRP A 172 9.16 -15.42 -15.51
C TRP A 172 7.92 -16.24 -15.17
N SER A 173 8.04 -17.09 -14.16
CA SER A 173 6.97 -17.95 -13.68
C SER A 173 6.82 -17.95 -12.17
N PRO A 174 5.60 -18.18 -11.65
CA PRO A 174 5.38 -18.40 -10.23
C PRO A 174 6.25 -19.53 -9.71
N VAL A 175 6.71 -19.42 -8.47
CA VAL A 175 7.35 -20.57 -7.82
C VAL A 175 6.32 -21.71 -7.67
N ASP A 176 6.74 -22.95 -7.92
CA ASP A 176 5.89 -24.12 -7.74
C ASP A 176 5.29 -24.19 -6.32
N GLY A 177 3.95 -24.32 -6.26
CA GLY A 177 3.20 -24.42 -5.01
C GLY A 177 3.04 -23.10 -4.28
N ALA A 178 3.25 -21.97 -4.96
CA ALA A 178 3.14 -20.67 -4.35
C ALA A 178 1.71 -20.27 -3.97
N LEU A 179 0.69 -20.82 -4.63
CA LEU A 179 -0.69 -20.64 -4.23
C LEU A 179 -0.93 -21.20 -2.83
N GLY A 180 -1.39 -20.33 -1.92
CA GLY A 180 -1.58 -20.68 -0.52
C GLY A 180 -0.30 -20.68 0.31
N MET A 181 0.87 -20.42 -0.29
CA MET A 181 2.18 -20.48 0.38
C MET A 181 3.00 -19.19 0.33
N TYR A 182 3.31 -18.66 -0.85
CA TYR A 182 4.29 -17.58 -0.98
C TYR A 182 3.66 -16.22 -1.24
N HIS A 183 2.50 -16.18 -1.90
CA HIS A 183 1.93 -14.92 -2.34
C HIS A 183 0.43 -14.92 -2.58
N SER A 184 -0.32 -15.99 -2.34
CA SER A 184 -1.77 -15.91 -2.54
C SER A 184 -2.55 -16.76 -1.55
N GLY A 185 -3.77 -16.34 -1.29
CA GLY A 185 -4.68 -16.92 -0.32
C GLY A 185 -5.90 -17.52 -1.01
N ILE A 186 -7.09 -17.26 -0.45
CA ILE A 186 -8.36 -17.71 -1.05
C ILE A 186 -9.07 -16.57 -1.80
N ASP A 187 -8.50 -15.37 -1.74
CA ASP A 187 -9.07 -14.19 -2.37
C ASP A 187 -8.73 -14.14 -3.86
N THR A 188 -9.66 -13.64 -4.66
CA THR A 188 -9.60 -13.66 -6.12
C THR A 188 -10.23 -12.39 -6.69
N VAL A 189 -9.74 -11.96 -7.85
CA VAL A 189 -10.47 -10.99 -8.68
C VAL A 189 -11.73 -11.63 -9.29
N ALA A 190 -12.57 -10.82 -9.94
CA ALA A 190 -13.91 -11.23 -10.38
C ALA A 190 -13.94 -12.41 -11.38
N ASP A 191 -12.85 -12.65 -12.13
CA ASP A 191 -12.74 -13.77 -13.06
C ASP A 191 -12.24 -15.07 -12.39
N GLY A 192 -11.93 -15.02 -11.09
CA GLY A 192 -11.42 -16.14 -10.31
C GLY A 192 -9.90 -16.23 -10.23
N THR A 193 -9.15 -15.31 -10.85
CA THR A 193 -7.69 -15.27 -10.74
C THR A 193 -7.29 -14.95 -9.29
N PRO A 194 -6.39 -15.73 -8.66
CA PRO A 194 -5.90 -15.44 -7.31
C PRO A 194 -5.29 -14.06 -7.18
N LEU A 195 -5.52 -13.41 -6.03
CA LEU A 195 -4.81 -12.19 -5.67
C LEU A 195 -3.46 -12.50 -5.03
N MET A 196 -2.48 -11.67 -5.36
CA MET A 196 -1.22 -11.56 -4.63
C MET A 196 -1.48 -11.19 -3.15
N ALA A 197 -0.52 -11.42 -2.28
CA ALA A 197 -0.65 -11.05 -0.88
C ALA A 197 -0.68 -9.53 -0.80
N THR A 198 -1.81 -9.02 -0.32
CA THR A 198 -2.15 -7.61 -0.29
C THR A 198 -2.41 -7.18 1.16
N SER A 199 -1.71 -6.16 1.65
CA SER A 199 -1.72 -5.78 3.07
C SER A 199 -3.11 -5.47 3.65
N ASP A 200 -3.99 -4.86 2.85
CA ASP A 200 -5.35 -4.48 3.25
C ASP A 200 -6.43 -5.51 2.87
N ARG A 201 -6.02 -6.68 2.35
CA ARG A 201 -6.90 -7.82 2.05
C ARG A 201 -6.36 -9.11 2.68
N PRO A 202 -6.52 -9.33 3.99
CA PRO A 202 -5.94 -10.50 4.67
C PRO A 202 -6.36 -11.84 4.07
N LEU A 203 -7.51 -11.95 3.40
CA LEU A 203 -7.93 -13.19 2.73
C LEU A 203 -7.03 -13.59 1.55
N SER A 204 -6.29 -12.63 0.98
CA SER A 204 -5.25 -12.85 -0.02
C SER A 204 -3.95 -13.42 0.56
N TRP A 205 -3.81 -13.44 1.89
CA TRP A 205 -2.59 -13.94 2.52
C TRP A 205 -2.54 -15.47 2.53
N PRO A 206 -1.34 -16.07 2.34
CA PRO A 206 -1.14 -17.50 2.44
C PRO A 206 -1.42 -18.04 3.85
N LEU A 207 -1.59 -19.37 3.95
CA LEU A 207 -1.84 -20.07 5.22
C LEU A 207 -0.58 -20.81 5.68
N ALA A 208 -0.15 -20.53 6.91
CA ALA A 208 0.86 -21.33 7.61
C ALA A 208 0.24 -21.90 8.90
N ASN A 209 0.29 -23.22 9.07
CA ASN A 209 -0.27 -23.92 10.23
C ASN A 209 -1.77 -23.62 10.50
N GLY A 210 -2.53 -23.29 9.46
CA GLY A 210 -3.97 -22.95 9.57
C GLY A 210 -4.25 -21.49 9.90
N GLU A 211 -3.24 -20.66 10.08
CA GLU A 211 -3.37 -19.22 10.30
C GLU A 211 -2.84 -18.46 9.09
N ARG A 212 -3.46 -17.32 8.79
CA ARG A 212 -3.00 -16.44 7.71
C ARG A 212 -1.81 -15.65 8.18
N TYR A 213 -0.84 -15.43 7.30
CA TYR A 213 0.34 -14.64 7.63
C TYR A 213 0.75 -13.76 6.46
N TRP A 214 1.22 -12.55 6.76
CA TRP A 214 1.82 -11.66 5.78
C TRP A 214 3.19 -12.23 5.32
N PRO A 215 3.36 -12.57 4.02
CA PRO A 215 4.61 -13.16 3.53
C PRO A 215 5.70 -12.12 3.25
N GLY A 216 5.30 -10.85 3.08
CA GLY A 216 6.21 -9.74 2.82
C GLY A 216 6.89 -9.19 4.08
N PRO A 217 7.67 -8.12 3.92
CA PRO A 217 8.17 -7.28 5.01
C PRO A 217 7.09 -6.38 5.60
N PHE A 218 7.21 -6.05 6.87
CA PHE A 218 6.48 -4.94 7.47
C PHE A 218 7.22 -3.61 7.31
N ARG A 219 6.52 -2.52 7.62
CA ARG A 219 7.07 -1.16 7.65
C ARG A 219 8.32 -1.10 8.52
N ILE A 220 9.29 -0.30 8.09
CA ILE A 220 10.52 -0.06 8.82
C ILE A 220 10.39 1.22 9.64
N ASP A 221 10.60 1.12 10.95
CA ASP A 221 10.67 2.30 11.81
C ASP A 221 11.95 3.09 11.51
N PRO A 222 11.84 4.35 11.04
CA PRO A 222 13.01 5.15 10.65
C PRO A 222 13.95 5.45 11.85
N SER A 223 13.45 5.39 13.08
CA SER A 223 14.24 5.66 14.29
C SER A 223 15.07 4.45 14.74
N THR A 224 14.61 3.22 14.45
CA THR A 224 15.26 1.98 14.89
C THR A 224 15.85 1.16 13.75
N GLY A 225 15.40 1.36 12.51
CA GLY A 225 15.77 0.56 11.34
C GLY A 225 15.23 -0.88 11.38
N LEU A 226 14.20 -1.14 12.19
CA LEU A 226 13.60 -2.45 12.38
C LEU A 226 12.16 -2.47 11.88
N GLU A 227 11.69 -3.66 11.49
CA GLU A 227 10.29 -3.89 11.14
C GLU A 227 9.36 -3.68 12.34
N VAL A 228 8.21 -3.05 12.09
CA VAL A 228 7.11 -2.93 13.03
C VAL A 228 6.00 -3.89 12.61
N GLU A 229 5.94 -5.05 13.27
CA GLU A 229 5.00 -6.12 12.95
C GLU A 229 3.55 -5.61 12.93
N GLY A 230 2.84 -5.87 11.83
CA GLY A 230 1.46 -5.45 11.62
C GLY A 230 1.28 -4.08 10.94
N GLU A 231 2.37 -3.32 10.72
CA GLU A 231 2.33 -2.04 10.01
C GLU A 231 2.92 -2.15 8.60
N PHE A 232 2.38 -1.36 7.67
CA PHE A 232 2.75 -1.39 6.24
C PHE A 232 3.25 -0.03 5.78
N SER A 233 4.07 -0.01 4.72
CA SER A 233 4.71 1.22 4.25
C SER A 233 3.75 2.10 3.44
N ALA A 234 2.81 1.50 2.72
CA ALA A 234 1.81 2.19 1.92
C ALA A 234 0.38 1.86 2.38
N ASP A 235 -0.59 2.56 1.78
CA ASP A 235 -2.01 2.26 2.01
C ASP A 235 -2.38 0.89 1.41
N ARG A 236 -1.57 0.39 0.46
CA ARG A 236 -1.53 -1.01 0.05
C ARG A 236 -0.11 -1.41 -0.37
N ASP A 237 0.40 -2.44 0.30
CA ASP A 237 1.62 -3.16 -0.02
C ASP A 237 1.22 -4.47 -0.70
N LEU A 238 1.90 -4.81 -1.79
CA LEU A 238 1.76 -6.07 -2.52
C LEU A 238 3.06 -6.85 -2.45
N PHE A 239 2.99 -8.16 -2.24
CA PHE A 239 4.17 -9.02 -2.23
C PHE A 239 3.98 -10.29 -3.06
N CYS A 240 4.99 -10.63 -3.87
CA CYS A 240 5.10 -11.95 -4.50
C CYS A 240 6.54 -12.44 -4.66
N VAL A 241 6.66 -13.73 -4.99
CA VAL A 241 7.92 -14.39 -5.35
C VAL A 241 7.71 -15.19 -6.64
N TYR A 242 8.66 -15.06 -7.56
CA TYR A 242 8.66 -15.76 -8.84
C TYR A 242 10.09 -16.11 -9.28
N ASN A 243 10.25 -16.94 -10.30
CA ASN A 243 11.54 -17.43 -10.79
C ASN A 243 11.54 -17.57 -12.32
N ASP A 244 12.65 -18.03 -12.88
CA ASP A 244 12.84 -18.22 -14.31
C ASP A 244 12.75 -19.69 -14.76
N ALA A 245 12.02 -20.52 -14.01
CA ALA A 245 11.97 -21.97 -14.24
C ALA A 245 11.41 -22.35 -15.62
N ASP A 246 10.54 -21.51 -16.18
CA ASP A 246 9.88 -21.71 -17.47
C ASP A 246 10.57 -20.95 -18.63
N ASN A 247 11.73 -20.33 -18.38
CA ASN A 247 12.55 -19.70 -19.43
C ASN A 247 12.76 -20.67 -20.60
N ALA A 248 12.39 -20.24 -21.81
CA ALA A 248 12.38 -21.07 -23.00
C ALA A 248 13.77 -21.63 -23.39
N LEU A 249 14.84 -20.88 -23.09
CA LEU A 249 16.23 -21.29 -23.33
C LEU A 249 16.85 -22.04 -22.14
N GLY A 250 16.08 -22.22 -21.08
CA GLY A 250 16.43 -22.89 -19.84
C GLY A 250 16.75 -21.90 -18.72
N PRO A 251 16.43 -22.23 -17.45
CA PRO A 251 16.62 -21.34 -16.32
C PRO A 251 18.08 -20.94 -16.13
N LEU A 252 18.31 -19.65 -15.91
CA LEU A 252 19.55 -19.07 -15.41
C LEU A 252 19.65 -19.18 -13.87
N GLY A 253 18.55 -19.48 -13.18
CA GLY A 253 18.50 -19.80 -11.76
C GLY A 253 18.33 -18.55 -10.89
N PHE A 254 17.29 -17.78 -11.17
CA PHE A 254 16.93 -16.58 -10.44
C PHE A 254 15.62 -16.74 -9.67
N GLU A 255 15.59 -16.22 -8.45
CA GLU A 255 14.37 -15.92 -7.71
C GLU A 255 14.24 -14.41 -7.61
N VAL A 256 13.05 -13.87 -7.87
CA VAL A 256 12.72 -12.47 -7.71
C VAL A 256 11.66 -12.35 -6.63
N ARG A 257 11.91 -11.46 -5.66
CA ARG A 257 10.91 -11.02 -4.69
C ARG A 257 10.51 -9.61 -5.06
N GLN A 258 9.23 -9.42 -5.34
CA GLN A 258 8.68 -8.15 -5.80
C GLN A 258 7.78 -7.57 -4.71
N LEU A 259 8.05 -6.31 -4.39
CA LEU A 259 7.16 -5.43 -3.65
C LEU A 259 6.58 -4.39 -4.58
N ALA A 260 5.31 -4.07 -4.37
CA ALA A 260 4.65 -2.97 -5.07
C ALA A 260 3.85 -2.13 -4.06
N TYR A 261 3.92 -0.81 -4.22
CA TYR A 261 3.33 0.14 -3.27
C TYR A 261 2.37 1.09 -3.99
N SER A 262 1.19 1.29 -3.40
CA SER A 262 0.19 2.26 -3.89
C SER A 262 -0.43 3.06 -2.74
N TYR A 263 -0.70 4.35 -2.99
CA TYR A 263 -1.14 5.31 -1.98
C TYR A 263 -2.41 6.01 -2.44
N GLY A 264 -3.32 6.29 -1.51
CA GLY A 264 -4.53 7.08 -1.73
C GLY A 264 -4.45 8.49 -1.13
N ARG A 265 -3.27 8.89 -0.63
CA ARG A 265 -3.01 10.22 -0.06
C ARG A 265 -2.79 11.22 -1.19
N SER A 266 -3.31 12.43 -1.04
CA SER A 266 -3.30 13.46 -2.10
C SER A 266 -1.92 13.85 -2.63
N TYR A 267 -0.86 13.71 -1.83
CA TYR A 267 0.51 14.01 -2.28
C TYR A 267 1.21 12.83 -2.97
N ALA A 268 0.61 11.63 -2.94
CA ALA A 268 1.22 10.38 -3.40
C ALA A 268 0.31 9.53 -4.30
N GLU A 269 -0.84 10.06 -4.71
CA GLU A 269 -1.85 9.31 -5.48
C GLU A 269 -1.50 9.12 -6.96
N ASP A 270 -0.45 9.78 -7.46
CA ASP A 270 -0.06 9.82 -8.87
C ASP A 270 1.21 9.02 -9.21
N PHE A 271 1.73 8.22 -8.27
CA PHE A 271 2.88 7.36 -8.54
C PHE A 271 2.79 6.00 -7.84
N LEU A 272 3.44 5.01 -8.45
CA LEU A 272 3.53 3.63 -7.99
C LEU A 272 4.99 3.22 -7.91
N PHE A 273 5.37 2.47 -6.87
CA PHE A 273 6.73 1.91 -6.76
C PHE A 273 6.72 0.41 -6.99
N PHE A 274 7.84 -0.08 -7.52
CA PHE A 274 8.22 -1.50 -7.52
C PHE A 274 9.62 -1.65 -6.94
N ASP A 275 9.81 -2.60 -6.02
CA ASP A 275 11.13 -2.93 -5.44
C ASP A 275 11.39 -4.42 -5.62
N PHE A 276 12.55 -4.74 -6.19
CA PHE A 276 12.95 -6.09 -6.56
C PHE A 276 14.19 -6.49 -5.78
N THR A 277 14.07 -7.63 -5.09
CA THR A 277 15.22 -8.39 -4.61
C THR A 277 15.45 -9.55 -5.56
N ILE A 278 16.57 -9.54 -6.27
CA ILE A 278 16.92 -10.52 -7.31
C ILE A 278 18.03 -11.41 -6.75
N ILE A 279 17.74 -12.69 -6.61
CA ILE A 279 18.59 -13.67 -5.91
C ILE A 279 19.06 -14.72 -6.91
N ARG A 280 20.36 -14.97 -6.93
CA ARG A 280 20.96 -16.05 -7.71
C ARG A 280 20.90 -17.36 -6.90
N THR A 281 20.01 -18.28 -7.22
CA THR A 281 19.71 -19.44 -6.35
C THR A 281 20.48 -20.72 -6.72
N GLU A 282 20.74 -20.99 -8.00
CA GLU A 282 21.38 -22.25 -8.42
C GLU A 282 22.12 -22.23 -9.77
N GLY A 283 23.30 -22.85 -9.87
CA GLY A 283 24.05 -22.96 -11.13
C GLY A 283 25.50 -22.52 -10.96
N THR A 284 26.10 -21.96 -12.01
CA THR A 284 27.44 -21.35 -11.94
C THR A 284 27.34 -19.84 -11.87
N ALA A 285 28.42 -19.19 -11.43
CA ALA A 285 28.50 -17.73 -11.50
C ALA A 285 28.25 -17.27 -12.95
N LEU A 286 27.39 -16.26 -13.08
CA LEU A 286 27.12 -15.59 -14.34
C LEU A 286 27.97 -14.33 -14.36
N GLU A 287 28.80 -14.21 -15.39
CA GLU A 287 29.56 -13.01 -15.74
C GLU A 287 28.80 -12.28 -16.85
N ASP A 288 29.11 -11.01 -17.06
CA ASP A 288 28.48 -10.19 -18.10
C ASP A 288 26.94 -10.14 -18.02
N LEU A 289 26.37 -10.09 -16.82
CA LEU A 289 24.93 -10.01 -16.63
C LEU A 289 24.42 -8.57 -16.74
N TYR A 290 23.28 -8.35 -17.38
CA TYR A 290 22.60 -7.05 -17.41
C TYR A 290 21.21 -7.19 -16.79
N ILE A 291 20.81 -6.21 -15.99
CA ILE A 291 19.49 -6.18 -15.33
C ILE A 291 18.86 -4.83 -15.60
N GLY A 292 17.57 -4.80 -15.91
CA GLY A 292 16.88 -3.55 -16.22
C GLY A 292 15.46 -3.79 -16.69
N TYR A 293 14.97 -2.95 -17.59
CA TYR A 293 13.55 -2.89 -17.92
C TYR A 293 13.28 -2.63 -19.40
N PHE A 294 12.16 -3.18 -19.85
CA PHE A 294 11.48 -2.80 -21.09
C PHE A 294 10.34 -1.86 -20.74
N ALA A 295 10.15 -0.81 -21.55
CA ALA A 295 9.07 0.15 -21.39
C ALA A 295 8.39 0.47 -22.72
N ASP A 296 7.09 0.23 -22.75
CA ASP A 296 6.14 0.60 -23.80
C ASP A 296 5.02 1.43 -23.13
N PHE A 297 5.18 2.76 -23.21
CA PHE A 297 4.21 3.74 -22.74
C PHE A 297 3.62 4.55 -23.89
N ARG A 298 2.39 5.02 -23.70
CA ARG A 298 1.67 5.95 -24.60
C ARG A 298 0.99 6.99 -23.75
N VAL A 299 0.85 8.21 -24.26
CA VAL A 299 0.20 9.32 -23.55
C VAL A 299 -1.07 9.81 -24.25
N ASP A 300 -1.39 9.23 -25.40
CA ASP A 300 -2.64 9.43 -26.11
C ASP A 300 -2.95 8.25 -27.08
N PHE A 301 -3.98 8.37 -27.93
CA PHE A 301 -4.36 7.35 -28.91
C PHE A 301 -3.73 7.52 -30.31
N ASP A 302 -3.23 8.71 -30.66
CA ASP A 302 -2.58 8.93 -31.95
C ASP A 302 -1.12 8.43 -31.98
N PHE A 303 -0.56 8.20 -30.79
CA PHE A 303 0.79 7.69 -30.55
C PHE A 303 1.87 8.59 -31.16
N LEU A 304 1.63 9.90 -31.20
CA LEU A 304 2.60 10.90 -31.62
C LEU A 304 3.32 11.48 -30.39
N ASP A 305 4.10 10.60 -29.78
CA ASP A 305 4.76 10.88 -28.51
C ASP A 305 6.22 11.29 -28.70
N TYR A 306 6.76 12.00 -27.72
CA TYR A 306 8.20 12.15 -27.52
C TYR A 306 8.62 11.69 -26.13
N LEU A 307 9.90 11.33 -26.04
CA LEU A 307 10.57 10.86 -24.84
C LEU A 307 11.60 11.89 -24.36
N GLY A 308 11.68 12.07 -23.05
CA GLY A 308 12.62 12.96 -22.38
C GLY A 308 13.37 12.21 -21.30
N GLY A 309 14.51 12.76 -20.90
CA GLY A 309 15.37 12.22 -19.87
C GLY A 309 15.72 13.31 -18.87
N PHE A 310 15.63 12.97 -17.59
CA PHE A 310 16.00 13.83 -16.47
C PHE A 310 16.92 13.06 -15.53
N ASP A 311 18.00 13.69 -15.12
CA ASP A 311 18.90 13.18 -14.10
C ASP A 311 18.43 13.72 -12.76
N THR A 312 17.95 12.81 -11.91
CA THR A 312 17.41 13.13 -10.60
C THR A 312 18.48 13.14 -9.51
N THR A 313 19.70 12.71 -9.82
CA THR A 313 20.80 12.63 -8.85
C THR A 313 21.72 13.84 -8.93
N ILE A 314 22.48 14.06 -7.86
CA ILE A 314 23.59 15.03 -7.84
C ILE A 314 24.86 14.26 -7.50
N ASP A 315 25.15 13.21 -8.27
CA ASP A 315 26.30 12.32 -8.07
C ASP A 315 27.50 12.69 -8.97
N GLY A 316 27.30 13.59 -9.92
CA GLY A 316 28.31 14.05 -10.87
C GLY A 316 28.38 13.23 -12.16
N ASP A 317 27.56 12.19 -12.29
CA ASP A 317 27.06 11.75 -13.59
C ASP A 317 26.11 12.83 -14.15
N THR A 318 25.85 12.78 -15.45
CA THR A 318 24.86 13.63 -16.14
C THR A 318 23.86 12.78 -16.92
N LEU A 319 23.89 11.47 -16.72
CA LEU A 319 23.02 10.52 -17.39
C LEU A 319 21.64 10.50 -16.71
N PRO A 320 20.56 10.58 -17.48
CA PRO A 320 19.20 10.43 -16.95
C PRO A 320 18.97 9.09 -16.24
N ASP A 321 18.22 9.15 -15.15
CA ASP A 321 17.66 8.03 -14.40
C ASP A 321 16.12 8.06 -14.35
N PHE A 322 15.51 9.12 -14.90
CA PHE A 322 14.08 9.27 -15.11
C PHE A 322 13.77 9.58 -16.58
N PHE A 323 12.92 8.76 -17.21
CA PHE A 323 12.50 8.92 -18.60
C PHE A 323 10.99 9.12 -18.68
N TYR A 324 10.53 10.09 -19.48
CA TYR A 324 9.12 10.45 -19.50
C TYR A 324 8.59 10.79 -20.89
N TYR A 325 7.31 10.50 -21.10
CA TYR A 325 6.58 10.69 -22.35
C TYR A 325 5.65 11.89 -22.27
N TRP A 326 5.54 12.64 -23.36
CA TRP A 326 4.50 13.65 -23.56
C TRP A 326 3.98 13.65 -24.99
N ASP A 327 2.70 14.02 -25.15
CA ASP A 327 2.05 14.15 -26.44
C ASP A 327 2.56 15.41 -27.16
N VAL A 328 3.02 15.25 -28.40
CA VAL A 328 3.54 16.35 -29.23
C VAL A 328 2.43 17.36 -29.58
N GLY A 329 1.18 16.91 -29.70
CA GLY A 329 0.02 17.74 -30.02
C GLY A 329 -0.60 18.48 -28.83
N GLY A 330 -0.38 17.97 -27.62
CA GLY A 330 -1.07 18.37 -26.39
C GLY A 330 -2.61 18.28 -26.50
N THR A 331 -3.13 17.43 -27.38
CA THR A 331 -4.56 17.36 -27.71
C THR A 331 -5.00 15.91 -27.77
N PRO A 332 -5.96 15.47 -26.93
CA PRO A 332 -6.40 14.08 -26.92
C PRO A 332 -7.04 13.68 -28.25
N ASP A 333 -6.68 12.51 -28.77
CA ASP A 333 -7.40 11.86 -29.87
C ASP A 333 -8.45 10.84 -29.33
N PRO A 334 -9.69 10.85 -29.86
CA PRO A 334 -10.71 9.90 -29.44
C PRO A 334 -10.27 8.44 -29.62
N PRO A 335 -10.53 7.55 -28.64
CA PRO A 335 -11.55 7.67 -27.61
C PRO A 335 -11.07 8.34 -26.31
N TRP A 336 -9.81 8.75 -26.24
CA TRP A 336 -9.27 9.47 -25.08
C TRP A 336 -9.86 10.88 -25.05
N THR A 337 -10.08 11.37 -23.83
CA THR A 337 -10.71 12.66 -23.55
C THR A 337 -9.79 13.62 -22.83
N SER A 338 -8.65 13.12 -22.36
CA SER A 338 -7.58 13.87 -21.70
C SER A 338 -6.21 13.42 -22.20
N VAL A 339 -5.19 14.26 -21.98
CA VAL A 339 -3.78 13.93 -22.17
C VAL A 339 -3.04 14.24 -20.87
N GLY A 340 -2.07 13.41 -20.54
CA GLY A 340 -1.18 13.58 -19.39
C GLY A 340 0.27 13.36 -19.78
N VAL A 341 1.12 13.29 -18.79
CA VAL A 341 2.54 12.97 -18.92
C VAL A 341 2.82 11.80 -17.98
N ILE A 342 3.59 10.81 -18.43
CA ILE A 342 3.97 9.65 -17.62
C ILE A 342 5.46 9.38 -17.74
N GLY A 343 6.09 8.92 -16.67
CA GLY A 343 7.51 8.56 -16.69
C GLY A 343 7.86 7.37 -15.81
N LEU A 344 9.01 6.78 -16.13
CA LEU A 344 9.65 5.68 -15.43
C LEU A 344 10.99 6.17 -14.85
N GLY A 345 11.13 6.10 -13.54
CA GLY A 345 12.37 6.38 -12.81
C GLY A 345 13.01 5.11 -12.28
N VAL A 346 14.34 5.04 -12.31
CA VAL A 346 15.12 3.98 -11.68
C VAL A 346 15.72 4.50 -10.38
N LEU A 347 15.20 4.00 -9.26
CA LEU A 347 15.55 4.46 -7.91
C LEU A 347 16.70 3.67 -7.28
N ALA A 348 16.85 2.40 -7.68
CA ALA A 348 17.97 1.57 -7.27
C ALA A 348 18.40 0.65 -8.41
N THR A 349 19.70 0.42 -8.48
CA THR A 349 20.34 -0.46 -9.46
C THR A 349 21.27 -1.45 -8.77
N PRO A 350 21.54 -2.62 -9.37
CA PRO A 350 22.53 -3.54 -8.87
C PRO A 350 23.87 -2.86 -8.61
N GLU A 351 24.42 -3.06 -7.40
CA GLU A 351 25.68 -2.46 -6.96
C GLU A 351 25.71 -0.91 -6.98
N ASP A 352 24.52 -0.25 -7.00
CA ASP A 352 24.34 1.21 -7.11
C ASP A 352 25.10 1.82 -8.29
N ARG A 353 25.16 1.08 -9.39
CA ARG A 353 25.98 1.45 -10.55
C ARG A 353 25.36 2.56 -11.39
N GLY A 354 24.07 2.85 -11.20
CA GLY A 354 23.29 3.69 -12.09
C GLY A 354 22.95 2.96 -13.39
N ILE A 355 22.22 3.65 -14.27
CA ILE A 355 21.88 3.13 -15.60
C ILE A 355 23.14 3.19 -16.46
N THR A 356 23.56 2.05 -17.01
CA THR A 356 24.75 1.97 -17.84
C THR A 356 24.43 2.05 -19.32
N ASP A 357 23.24 1.59 -19.70
CA ASP A 357 22.82 1.52 -21.09
C ASP A 357 21.34 1.90 -21.25
N PHE A 358 21.02 2.67 -22.29
CA PHE A 358 19.69 3.16 -22.61
C PHE A 358 19.51 3.32 -24.12
N HIS A 359 18.49 2.65 -24.66
CA HIS A 359 18.23 2.58 -26.09
C HIS A 359 16.74 2.71 -26.38
N TYR A 360 16.36 3.73 -27.15
CA TYR A 360 14.99 3.91 -27.63
C TYR A 360 14.85 3.43 -29.06
N PHE A 361 13.65 3.03 -29.46
CA PHE A 361 13.38 2.57 -30.82
C PHE A 361 11.91 2.78 -31.20
N ASP A 362 11.66 2.75 -32.52
CA ASP A 362 10.29 2.72 -33.05
C ASP A 362 9.61 1.43 -32.60
N HIS A 363 8.40 1.51 -32.05
CA HIS A 363 7.60 0.36 -31.62
C HIS A 363 7.48 -0.73 -32.70
N SER A 364 7.51 -0.35 -33.98
CA SER A 364 7.46 -1.30 -35.10
C SER A 364 8.77 -2.08 -35.35
N SER A 365 9.81 -1.85 -34.55
CA SER A 365 11.12 -2.52 -34.67
C SER A 365 11.04 -4.00 -34.23
N PRO A 366 11.63 -4.95 -34.97
CA PRO A 366 11.57 -6.36 -34.64
C PRO A 366 12.62 -6.74 -33.57
N HIS A 367 12.23 -6.79 -32.30
CA HIS A 367 13.08 -7.21 -31.18
C HIS A 367 12.42 -8.35 -30.38
N THR A 368 11.97 -9.39 -31.08
CA THR A 368 11.09 -10.43 -30.53
C THR A 368 11.81 -11.71 -30.10
N THR A 369 13.14 -11.70 -29.98
CA THR A 369 13.94 -12.87 -29.62
C THR A 369 15.07 -12.47 -28.69
N ASP A 370 15.46 -13.34 -27.78
CA ASP A 370 16.57 -13.14 -26.85
C ASP A 370 17.86 -12.74 -27.56
N GLU A 371 18.16 -13.37 -28.71
CA GLU A 371 19.34 -13.06 -29.52
C GLU A 371 19.32 -11.63 -30.08
N ALA A 372 18.13 -11.05 -30.28
CA ALA A 372 17.99 -9.66 -30.73
C ALA A 372 17.92 -8.68 -29.54
N ILE A 373 17.32 -9.07 -28.42
CA ILE A 373 17.22 -8.21 -27.23
C ILE A 373 18.58 -8.03 -26.57
N TRP A 374 19.33 -9.12 -26.39
CA TRP A 374 20.63 -9.12 -25.74
C TRP A 374 21.59 -8.01 -26.26
N PRO A 375 21.89 -7.93 -27.57
CA PRO A 375 22.83 -6.95 -28.08
C PRO A 375 22.31 -5.50 -27.96
N ILE A 376 21.00 -5.28 -27.93
CA ILE A 376 20.43 -3.96 -27.62
C ILE A 376 20.71 -3.65 -26.15
N PHE A 377 20.37 -4.57 -25.26
CA PHE A 377 20.44 -4.42 -23.81
C PHE A 377 21.87 -4.28 -23.27
N SER A 378 22.86 -4.85 -23.95
CA SER A 378 24.30 -4.80 -23.62
C SER A 378 25.10 -3.80 -24.48
N SER A 379 24.43 -3.10 -25.39
CA SER A 379 25.01 -2.19 -26.39
C SER A 379 26.05 -2.80 -27.34
N ASP A 380 25.85 -4.05 -27.77
CA ASP A 380 26.65 -4.67 -28.82
C ASP A 380 26.17 -4.27 -30.22
N THR A 381 26.74 -3.18 -30.72
CA THR A 381 26.48 -2.68 -32.09
C THR A 381 26.98 -3.58 -33.23
N THR A 382 27.64 -4.70 -32.93
CA THR A 382 28.26 -5.57 -33.94
C THR A 382 27.51 -6.87 -34.20
N ASP A 383 26.48 -7.13 -33.40
CA ASP A 383 25.71 -8.36 -33.47
C ASP A 383 24.88 -8.46 -34.77
N PRO A 384 24.91 -9.61 -35.46
CA PRO A 384 24.18 -9.79 -36.72
C PRO A 384 22.66 -9.89 -36.58
N ASP A 385 22.12 -10.09 -35.37
CA ASP A 385 20.68 -10.27 -35.13
C ASP A 385 19.90 -8.95 -35.03
N ILE A 386 20.61 -7.82 -35.02
CA ILE A 386 20.03 -6.48 -35.04
C ILE A 386 20.51 -5.62 -36.20
N ASP A 387 19.72 -4.60 -36.56
CA ASP A 387 20.20 -3.44 -37.31
C ASP A 387 20.53 -2.33 -36.31
N PRO A 388 21.82 -2.04 -36.04
CA PRO A 388 22.21 -1.04 -35.04
C PRO A 388 21.64 0.35 -35.30
N SER A 389 21.31 0.68 -36.55
CA SER A 389 20.75 2.00 -36.88
C SER A 389 19.33 2.22 -36.37
N GLN A 390 18.66 1.18 -35.87
CA GLN A 390 17.33 1.26 -35.27
C GLN A 390 17.36 1.51 -33.76
N TYR A 391 18.49 1.24 -33.09
CA TYR A 391 18.56 1.15 -31.62
C TYR A 391 19.65 2.03 -31.00
N PHE A 392 20.66 2.46 -31.78
CA PHE A 392 21.78 3.24 -31.25
C PHE A 392 21.83 4.62 -31.89
N HIS A 393 21.48 5.63 -31.10
CA HIS A 393 21.26 6.99 -31.57
C HIS A 393 22.24 7.97 -30.94
N GLY A 394 23.18 8.48 -31.74
CA GLY A 394 24.10 9.52 -31.32
C GLY A 394 25.55 9.06 -31.19
N GLY A 395 26.33 9.80 -30.39
CA GLY A 395 27.78 9.58 -30.27
C GLY A 395 28.19 8.59 -29.18
N ASN A 396 27.32 8.37 -28.19
CA ASN A 396 27.52 7.39 -27.13
C ASN A 396 26.78 6.12 -27.51
N VAL A 397 27.51 5.03 -27.74
CA VAL A 397 26.91 3.74 -28.13
C VAL A 397 26.12 3.08 -27.01
N ARG A 398 26.34 3.49 -25.76
CA ARG A 398 25.63 2.96 -24.59
C ARG A 398 24.38 3.74 -24.25
N PHE A 399 24.31 5.01 -24.64
CA PHE A 399 23.25 5.89 -24.17
C PHE A 399 22.77 6.77 -25.30
N ASP A 400 21.53 6.56 -25.72
CA ASP A 400 20.93 7.27 -26.82
C ASP A 400 20.72 8.76 -26.52
N ASP A 401 21.00 9.60 -27.52
CA ASP A 401 20.81 11.04 -27.48
C ASP A 401 19.35 11.41 -27.81
N LEU A 402 18.55 11.61 -26.77
CA LEU A 402 17.14 12.01 -26.87
C LEU A 402 16.93 13.32 -27.66
N SER A 403 17.94 14.18 -27.80
CA SER A 403 17.81 15.40 -28.59
C SER A 403 17.66 15.15 -30.09
N LEU A 404 17.94 13.92 -30.55
CA LEU A 404 17.79 13.49 -31.94
C LEU A 404 16.36 13.06 -32.28
N LEU A 405 15.49 12.84 -31.29
CA LEU A 405 14.11 12.38 -31.50
C LEU A 405 13.32 13.22 -32.53
N PRO A 406 13.38 14.58 -32.53
CA PRO A 406 12.66 15.36 -33.53
C PRO A 406 13.16 15.18 -34.97
N ASP A 407 14.43 14.81 -35.14
CA ASP A 407 15.03 14.57 -36.46
C ASP A 407 14.75 13.14 -36.96
N ILE A 408 14.74 12.16 -36.04
CA ILE A 408 14.50 10.74 -36.34
C ILE A 408 12.99 10.46 -36.51
N PHE A 409 12.17 11.02 -35.61
CA PHE A 409 10.71 10.90 -35.56
C PHE A 409 10.05 12.29 -35.67
N PRO A 410 10.08 12.92 -36.85
CA PRO A 410 9.49 14.25 -37.01
C PRO A 410 7.97 14.22 -36.78
N GLY A 411 7.52 14.93 -35.74
CA GLY A 411 6.11 15.01 -35.35
C GLY A 411 5.65 13.99 -34.31
N GLY A 412 6.57 13.25 -33.68
CA GLY A 412 6.24 12.24 -32.66
C GLY A 412 6.05 10.85 -33.26
N ARG A 413 6.18 9.82 -32.40
CA ARG A 413 5.93 8.42 -32.74
C ARG A 413 5.76 7.56 -31.49
N ALA A 414 5.13 6.39 -31.66
CA ALA A 414 5.20 5.29 -30.71
C ALA A 414 6.66 4.86 -30.52
N ILE A 415 7.24 5.23 -29.38
CA ILE A 415 8.63 4.99 -29.02
C ILE A 415 8.64 4.08 -27.80
N ASP A 416 9.40 3.00 -27.88
CA ASP A 416 9.65 2.10 -26.76
C ASP A 416 11.14 2.21 -26.40
N PHE A 417 11.51 1.76 -25.20
CA PHE A 417 12.92 1.73 -24.82
C PHE A 417 13.29 0.54 -23.94
N PHE A 418 14.58 0.21 -24.00
CA PHE A 418 15.26 -0.59 -22.99
C PHE A 418 16.18 0.30 -22.16
N LEU A 419 16.25 0.01 -20.87
CA LEU A 419 17.30 0.53 -20.00
C LEU A 419 17.91 -0.63 -19.21
N SER A 420 19.21 -0.57 -18.96
CA SER A 420 19.92 -1.63 -18.26
C SER A 420 21.05 -1.12 -17.38
N THR A 421 21.42 -1.97 -16.42
CA THR A 421 22.60 -1.83 -15.57
C THR A 421 23.46 -3.07 -15.76
N GLY A 422 24.71 -2.88 -16.18
CA GLY A 422 25.65 -3.97 -16.38
C GLY A 422 27.00 -3.52 -16.95
N PRO A 423 27.90 -4.47 -17.22
CA PRO A 423 27.81 -5.87 -16.80
C PRO A 423 27.97 -6.02 -15.28
N CYS A 424 27.21 -6.92 -14.66
CA CYS A 424 27.41 -7.40 -13.28
C CYS A 424 27.87 -8.86 -13.28
N THR A 425 28.35 -9.32 -12.12
CA THR A 425 28.73 -10.72 -11.91
C THR A 425 28.03 -11.23 -10.66
N LEU A 426 27.24 -12.29 -10.80
CA LEU A 426 26.50 -12.89 -9.68
C LEU A 426 26.87 -14.37 -9.52
N ALA A 427 27.42 -14.70 -8.35
CA ALA A 427 27.60 -16.06 -7.89
C ALA A 427 26.32 -16.58 -7.21
N VAL A 428 26.21 -17.90 -7.08
CA VAL A 428 25.10 -18.52 -6.32
C VAL A 428 25.12 -18.05 -4.87
N GLY A 429 23.98 -17.55 -4.40
CA GLY A 429 23.80 -16.93 -3.10
C GLY A 429 23.93 -15.40 -3.13
N ASP A 430 24.44 -14.82 -4.20
CA ASP A 430 24.48 -13.37 -4.36
C ASP A 430 23.07 -12.84 -4.57
N THR A 431 22.86 -11.61 -4.12
CA THR A 431 21.58 -10.94 -4.20
C THR A 431 21.82 -9.47 -4.52
N VAL A 432 21.02 -8.94 -5.44
CA VAL A 432 21.06 -7.53 -5.85
C VAL A 432 19.66 -6.93 -5.76
N ARG A 433 19.61 -5.61 -5.65
CA ARG A 433 18.37 -4.83 -5.61
C ARG A 433 18.21 -4.04 -6.89
N SER A 434 16.97 -3.91 -7.34
CA SER A 434 16.58 -2.86 -8.28
C SER A 434 15.22 -2.31 -7.88
N ALA A 435 15.00 -1.01 -8.04
CA ALA A 435 13.72 -0.39 -7.72
C ALA A 435 13.38 0.67 -8.77
N ILE A 436 12.10 0.77 -9.09
CA ILE A 436 11.57 1.75 -10.04
C ILE A 436 10.35 2.48 -9.47
N VAL A 437 10.07 3.63 -10.04
CA VAL A 437 8.82 4.38 -9.84
C VAL A 437 8.20 4.70 -11.19
N VAL A 438 6.88 4.55 -11.29
CA VAL A 438 6.09 5.10 -12.40
C VAL A 438 5.35 6.31 -11.87
N VAL A 439 5.50 7.46 -12.53
CA VAL A 439 4.95 8.75 -12.10
C VAL A 439 4.07 9.29 -13.22
N ALA A 440 2.86 9.74 -12.88
CA ALA A 440 1.98 10.46 -13.78
C ALA A 440 1.83 11.93 -13.33
N GLY A 441 1.37 12.78 -14.25
CA GLY A 441 1.04 14.16 -13.96
C GLY A 441 0.23 14.80 -15.08
N GLN A 442 -0.53 15.83 -14.72
CA GLN A 442 -1.37 16.57 -15.68
C GLN A 442 -0.53 17.28 -16.74
N ASP A 443 0.63 17.78 -16.33
CA ASP A 443 1.65 18.34 -17.19
C ASP A 443 3.05 18.02 -16.63
N THR A 444 4.09 18.48 -17.32
CA THR A 444 5.47 18.23 -16.90
C THR A 444 5.80 18.83 -15.53
N ALA A 445 5.20 19.94 -15.13
CA ALA A 445 5.50 20.56 -13.85
C ALA A 445 4.91 19.73 -12.70
N ASP A 446 3.69 19.23 -12.88
CA ASP A 446 3.03 18.30 -11.98
C ASP A 446 3.80 16.97 -11.87
N LEU A 447 4.19 16.38 -13.02
CA LEU A 447 5.02 15.18 -13.08
C LEU A 447 6.30 15.31 -12.24
N PHE A 448 7.03 16.43 -12.37
CA PHE A 448 8.27 16.64 -11.61
C PHE A 448 8.03 16.92 -10.12
N ALA A 449 6.88 17.49 -9.75
CA ALA A 449 6.50 17.62 -8.34
C ALA A 449 6.21 16.24 -7.72
N ASN A 450 5.47 15.40 -8.45
CA ASN A 450 5.19 14.02 -8.07
C ASN A 450 6.46 13.16 -8.01
N LEU A 451 7.39 13.34 -8.96
CA LEU A 451 8.69 12.66 -8.93
C LEU A 451 9.52 13.05 -7.71
N ALA A 452 9.63 14.35 -7.41
CA ALA A 452 10.39 14.82 -6.24
C ALA A 452 9.82 14.25 -4.93
N MET A 453 8.50 14.17 -4.83
CA MET A 453 7.84 13.53 -3.69
C MET A 453 8.13 12.02 -3.63
N ALA A 454 8.04 11.31 -4.76
CA ALA A 454 8.33 9.89 -4.82
C ALA A 454 9.78 9.58 -4.41
N GLN A 455 10.75 10.41 -4.81
CA GLN A 455 12.14 10.27 -4.37
C GLN A 455 12.29 10.44 -2.87
N GLN A 456 11.65 11.46 -2.29
CA GLN A 456 11.65 11.68 -0.85
C GLN A 456 11.09 10.47 -0.09
N MET A 457 9.98 9.90 -0.59
CA MET A 457 9.40 8.70 0.00
C MET A 457 10.31 7.49 -0.14
N PHE A 458 10.95 7.30 -1.30
CA PHE A 458 11.92 6.22 -1.51
C PHE A 458 13.09 6.30 -0.53
N GLU A 459 13.67 7.48 -0.32
CA GLU A 459 14.72 7.73 0.68
C GLU A 459 14.23 7.42 2.11
N ASN A 460 12.95 7.60 2.37
CA ASN A 460 12.29 7.29 3.63
C ASN A 460 11.65 5.88 3.64
N ALA A 461 12.26 4.92 2.93
CA ALA A 461 11.79 3.52 2.88
C ALA A 461 10.31 3.38 2.48
N TYR A 462 9.92 4.10 1.43
CA TYR A 462 8.57 4.18 0.86
C TYR A 462 7.52 4.85 1.76
N GLN A 463 7.94 5.54 2.82
CA GLN A 463 7.02 6.14 3.80
C GLN A 463 6.93 7.67 3.62
N GLY A 464 5.76 8.22 3.93
CA GLY A 464 5.53 9.66 4.10
C GLY A 464 4.50 9.91 5.21
N PRO A 465 4.19 11.18 5.52
CA PRO A 465 3.12 11.52 6.46
C PRO A 465 1.82 10.80 6.11
N GLY A 466 1.16 10.17 7.07
CA GLY A 466 0.09 9.25 6.74
C GLY A 466 -1.09 9.34 7.67
N PRO A 467 -2.30 9.09 7.15
CA PRO A 467 -3.46 8.97 7.99
C PRO A 467 -3.33 7.74 8.90
N PRO A 468 -4.09 7.71 10.00
CA PRO A 468 -4.32 6.49 10.78
C PRO A 468 -4.83 5.37 9.86
N PRO A 469 -4.52 4.09 10.16
CA PRO A 469 -4.98 2.96 9.35
C PRO A 469 -6.51 2.91 9.31
N SER A 470 -7.11 2.44 8.21
CA SER A 470 -8.57 2.32 8.15
C SER A 470 -9.11 1.29 9.17
N PRO A 471 -10.25 1.55 9.84
CA PRO A 471 -10.83 0.60 10.79
C PRO A 471 -11.57 -0.55 10.10
N ASP A 472 -11.78 -1.66 10.81
CA ASP A 472 -12.54 -2.82 10.33
C ASP A 472 -14.06 -2.55 10.42
N LEU A 473 -14.77 -2.61 9.29
CA LEU A 473 -16.17 -2.20 9.14
C LEU A 473 -17.10 -3.40 8.97
N HIS A 474 -18.25 -3.32 9.63
CA HIS A 474 -19.30 -4.32 9.56
C HIS A 474 -20.67 -3.65 9.36
N ALA A 475 -21.63 -4.40 8.81
CA ALA A 475 -22.99 -3.93 8.57
C ALA A 475 -24.06 -4.97 8.95
N VAL A 476 -25.17 -4.49 9.50
CA VAL A 476 -26.38 -5.27 9.80
C VAL A 476 -27.56 -4.69 9.04
N ALA A 477 -28.17 -5.52 8.19
CA ALA A 477 -29.37 -5.16 7.44
C ALA A 477 -30.61 -5.09 8.36
N GLY A 478 -31.39 -4.02 8.22
CA GLY A 478 -32.68 -3.80 8.88
C GLY A 478 -33.81 -3.48 7.89
N ASP A 479 -35.04 -3.37 8.41
CA ASP A 479 -36.20 -2.92 7.62
C ASP A 479 -36.12 -1.40 7.42
N GLY A 480 -35.78 -0.96 6.20
CA GLY A 480 -35.59 0.45 5.86
C GLY A 480 -34.38 1.09 6.53
N SER A 481 -33.40 0.29 6.98
CA SER A 481 -32.19 0.77 7.63
C SER A 481 -31.00 -0.17 7.45
N VAL A 482 -29.79 0.38 7.59
CA VAL A 482 -28.54 -0.36 7.74
C VAL A 482 -27.85 0.16 9.00
N THR A 483 -27.45 -0.74 9.90
CA THR A 483 -26.62 -0.38 11.05
C THR A 483 -25.18 -0.74 10.77
N LEU A 484 -24.31 0.25 10.74
CA LEU A 484 -22.86 0.13 10.56
C LEU A 484 -22.18 0.14 11.92
N TYR A 485 -21.09 -0.60 12.05
CA TYR A 485 -20.23 -0.57 13.22
C TYR A 485 -18.79 -0.90 12.84
N TRP A 486 -17.82 -0.32 13.54
CA TRP A 486 -16.40 -0.49 13.24
C TRP A 486 -15.54 -0.52 14.50
N ASP A 487 -14.30 -0.99 14.36
CA ASP A 487 -13.35 -1.08 15.47
C ASP A 487 -12.62 0.25 15.76
N SER A 488 -11.92 0.29 16.89
CA SER A 488 -11.15 1.45 17.36
C SER A 488 -9.65 1.32 17.05
N SER A 489 -9.27 0.45 16.10
CA SER A 489 -7.86 0.21 15.74
C SER A 489 -7.07 1.49 15.39
N PRO A 490 -7.66 2.55 14.78
CA PRO A 490 -6.88 3.72 14.36
C PRO A 490 -6.59 4.72 15.49
N GLU A 491 -7.38 4.72 16.56
CA GLU A 491 -7.35 5.77 17.61
C GLU A 491 -6.04 5.81 18.40
N MET A 492 -5.30 4.70 18.42
CA MET A 492 -4.01 4.57 19.10
C MET A 492 -2.88 4.31 18.09
N SER A 493 -3.11 4.61 16.81
CA SER A 493 -2.03 4.58 15.82
C SER A 493 -1.10 5.77 16.02
N ARG A 494 0.17 5.57 15.69
CA ARG A 494 1.13 6.66 15.62
C ARG A 494 1.38 7.01 14.16
N ASP A 495 1.43 8.30 13.84
CA ASP A 495 1.88 8.72 12.52
C ASP A 495 3.31 8.22 12.29
N GLN A 496 3.51 7.64 11.11
CA GLN A 496 4.69 6.85 10.80
C GLN A 496 5.96 7.72 10.70
N GLN A 497 5.79 9.01 10.41
CA GLN A 497 6.89 9.95 10.21
C GLN A 497 7.20 10.75 11.48
N SER A 498 6.19 11.31 12.14
CA SER A 498 6.33 12.13 13.34
C SER A 498 6.46 11.30 14.62
N GLY A 499 5.88 10.10 14.66
CA GLY A 499 5.79 9.26 15.85
C GLY A 499 4.75 9.72 16.89
N GLU A 500 3.96 10.75 16.55
CA GLU A 500 2.90 11.30 17.40
C GLU A 500 1.59 10.51 17.27
N TYR A 501 0.70 10.67 18.25
CA TYR A 501 -0.68 10.17 18.17
C TYR A 501 -1.58 11.32 17.74
N ASP A 502 -1.95 11.36 16.47
CA ASP A 502 -2.61 12.50 15.83
C ASP A 502 -3.95 12.13 15.16
N PHE A 503 -4.53 10.97 15.51
CA PHE A 503 -5.88 10.60 15.10
C PHE A 503 -6.90 11.68 15.48
N GLU A 504 -7.77 12.05 14.54
CA GLU A 504 -8.83 13.05 14.76
C GLU A 504 -10.23 12.45 14.72
N GLY A 505 -10.53 11.58 13.74
CA GLY A 505 -11.88 11.06 13.62
C GLY A 505 -12.14 10.06 12.51
N TYR A 506 -13.42 9.78 12.32
CA TYR A 506 -13.97 8.88 11.32
C TYR A 506 -14.87 9.60 10.33
N LYS A 507 -14.79 9.23 9.05
CA LYS A 507 -15.77 9.61 8.02
C LYS A 507 -16.41 8.37 7.44
N LEU A 508 -17.73 8.42 7.27
CA LEU A 508 -18.52 7.33 6.69
C LEU A 508 -19.05 7.74 5.33
N TYR A 509 -18.92 6.84 4.37
CA TYR A 509 -19.36 7.03 3.00
C TYR A 509 -20.36 5.96 2.59
N ARG A 510 -21.25 6.34 1.67
CA ARG A 510 -22.22 5.44 1.04
C ARG A 510 -22.07 5.51 -0.48
N SER A 511 -22.06 4.35 -1.11
CA SER A 511 -22.04 4.19 -2.55
C SER A 511 -23.28 3.43 -3.02
N GLY A 512 -23.86 3.90 -4.14
CA GLY A 512 -24.91 3.20 -4.89
C GLY A 512 -24.40 2.53 -6.17
N ASP A 513 -23.09 2.54 -6.39
CA ASP A 513 -22.40 2.10 -7.61
C ASP A 513 -21.14 1.27 -7.30
N ARG A 514 -21.18 0.52 -6.19
CA ARG A 514 -20.15 -0.44 -5.78
C ARG A 514 -18.77 0.17 -5.56
N GLY A 515 -18.74 1.32 -4.91
CA GLY A 515 -17.50 2.04 -4.58
C GLY A 515 -16.90 2.83 -5.74
N THR A 516 -17.59 2.94 -6.88
CA THR A 516 -17.14 3.82 -7.98
C THR A 516 -17.21 5.29 -7.55
N SER A 517 -18.25 5.67 -6.80
CA SER A 517 -18.38 6.98 -6.16
C SER A 517 -18.91 6.84 -4.74
N TRP A 518 -18.53 7.80 -3.88
CA TRP A 518 -18.78 7.74 -2.43
C TRP A 518 -19.71 8.87 -1.94
N GLY A 519 -20.73 9.21 -2.73
CA GLY A 519 -21.71 10.25 -2.40
C GLY A 519 -21.60 11.48 -3.30
N ASP A 520 -21.96 12.65 -2.78
CA ASP A 520 -21.87 13.90 -3.54
C ASP A 520 -20.40 14.33 -3.70
N PRO A 521 -19.93 14.67 -4.92
CA PRO A 521 -18.55 15.05 -5.15
C PRO A 521 -18.21 16.42 -4.54
N VAL A 522 -17.02 16.51 -3.98
CA VAL A 522 -16.37 17.77 -3.57
C VAL A 522 -15.35 18.12 -4.63
N THR A 523 -15.38 19.34 -5.15
CA THR A 523 -14.46 19.79 -6.19
C THR A 523 -13.63 21.00 -5.75
N ASP A 524 -12.47 21.17 -6.38
CA ASP A 524 -11.70 22.40 -6.28
C ASP A 524 -12.35 23.56 -7.07
N ALA A 525 -11.64 24.70 -7.18
CA ALA A 525 -12.14 25.90 -7.86
C ALA A 525 -12.19 25.73 -9.39
N GLU A 526 -11.41 24.80 -9.92
CA GLU A 526 -11.28 24.44 -11.33
C GLU A 526 -12.31 23.37 -11.75
N GLY A 527 -12.95 22.72 -10.77
CA GLY A 527 -13.97 21.69 -10.95
C GLY A 527 -13.44 20.26 -10.93
N ASN A 528 -12.17 20.06 -10.56
CA ASN A 528 -11.58 18.73 -10.40
C ASN A 528 -12.11 18.09 -9.12
N LEU A 529 -12.35 16.78 -9.16
CA LEU A 529 -12.81 16.01 -8.01
C LEU A 529 -11.68 15.90 -6.97
N ILE A 530 -11.93 16.33 -5.73
CA ILE A 530 -10.97 16.25 -4.62
C ILE A 530 -11.50 15.45 -3.41
N GLY A 531 -12.72 14.90 -3.50
CA GLY A 531 -13.30 14.08 -2.45
C GLY A 531 -14.81 13.92 -2.56
N TYR A 532 -15.42 13.42 -1.48
CA TYR A 532 -16.87 13.22 -1.38
C TYR A 532 -17.40 13.72 -0.04
N VAL A 533 -18.68 14.09 -0.01
CA VAL A 533 -19.38 14.44 1.22
C VAL A 533 -19.73 13.16 1.99
N PRO A 534 -19.23 12.96 3.22
CA PRO A 534 -19.58 11.79 4.01
C PRO A 534 -21.05 11.85 4.49
N ILE A 535 -21.65 10.68 4.67
CA ILE A 535 -23.00 10.56 5.26
C ILE A 535 -23.00 10.80 6.77
N ALA A 536 -21.85 10.61 7.42
CA ALA A 536 -21.61 10.90 8.83
C ALA A 536 -20.11 11.13 9.08
N GLN A 537 -19.81 11.98 10.06
CA GLN A 537 -18.45 12.23 10.54
C GLN A 537 -18.48 12.29 12.07
N PHE A 538 -17.49 11.66 12.70
CA PHE A 538 -17.33 11.60 14.15
C PHE A 538 -15.90 11.94 14.51
N ASP A 539 -15.73 12.98 15.31
CA ASP A 539 -14.44 13.61 15.59
C ASP A 539 -14.22 13.77 17.08
N LEU A 540 -12.96 13.98 17.48
CA LEU A 540 -12.60 14.21 18.87
C LEU A 540 -13.25 15.50 19.39
N VAL A 541 -13.30 15.61 20.72
CA VAL A 541 -13.73 16.85 21.38
C VAL A 541 -12.51 17.49 22.02
N ASP A 542 -11.67 18.12 21.21
CA ASP A 542 -10.35 18.61 21.60
C ASP A 542 -10.01 20.03 21.11
N GLY A 543 -10.90 20.67 20.36
CA GLY A 543 -10.74 22.00 19.81
C GLY A 543 -10.30 22.05 18.34
N ILE A 544 -10.17 20.91 17.65
CA ILE A 544 -9.87 20.79 16.23
C ILE A 544 -11.15 20.51 15.45
N PHE A 545 -11.63 21.50 14.70
CA PHE A 545 -12.87 21.40 13.95
C PHE A 545 -12.94 22.42 12.82
N GLY A 546 -13.94 22.28 11.95
CA GLY A 546 -14.14 23.21 10.85
C GLY A 546 -13.26 22.92 9.64
N VAL A 547 -12.85 23.97 8.91
CA VAL A 547 -12.00 23.81 7.73
C VAL A 547 -10.53 23.70 8.15
N ASP A 548 -9.83 22.71 7.61
CA ASP A 548 -8.39 22.56 7.77
C ASP A 548 -7.65 23.86 7.37
N PRO A 549 -6.72 24.37 8.20
CA PRO A 549 -5.99 25.60 7.90
C PRO A 549 -5.08 25.55 6.66
N VAL A 550 -4.68 24.36 6.21
CA VAL A 550 -3.73 24.11 5.11
C VAL A 550 -4.47 23.81 3.80
N VAL A 551 -5.51 22.96 3.85
CA VAL A 551 -6.26 22.51 2.67
C VAL A 551 -7.78 22.68 2.87
N ASN A 552 -8.56 22.72 1.79
CA ASN A 552 -10.02 22.84 1.88
C ASN A 552 -10.71 21.51 2.27
N GLN A 553 -10.36 20.96 3.43
CA GLN A 553 -10.93 19.76 4.03
C GLN A 553 -11.73 20.12 5.29
N TRP A 554 -12.80 19.36 5.58
CA TRP A 554 -13.58 19.51 6.81
C TRP A 554 -13.13 18.52 7.89
N LEU A 555 -12.70 19.04 9.04
CA LEU A 555 -12.15 18.30 10.18
C LEU A 555 -13.22 17.86 11.20
N GLY A 556 -14.44 18.37 11.11
CA GLY A 556 -15.54 17.95 11.99
C GLY A 556 -16.22 19.10 12.73
N ASP A 557 -17.03 18.75 13.73
CA ASP A 557 -17.96 19.61 14.47
C ASP A 557 -17.94 19.36 16.01
N GLU A 558 -16.89 18.72 16.53
CA GLU A 558 -16.69 18.32 17.93
C GLU A 558 -17.80 17.39 18.44
N THR A 559 -18.11 16.37 17.64
CA THR A 559 -19.28 15.50 17.87
C THR A 559 -19.02 14.37 18.86
N GLY A 560 -17.75 14.07 19.13
CA GLY A 560 -17.30 12.92 19.90
C GLY A 560 -17.31 11.64 19.09
N LEU A 561 -16.35 10.75 19.39
CA LEU A 561 -16.20 9.48 18.70
C LEU A 561 -17.42 8.58 18.88
N ARG A 562 -17.76 7.90 17.79
CA ARG A 562 -18.74 6.81 17.76
C ARG A 562 -18.17 5.65 16.96
N HIS A 563 -18.70 4.47 17.25
CA HIS A 563 -18.34 3.22 16.58
C HIS A 563 -19.56 2.53 15.98
N THR A 564 -20.67 3.27 15.86
CA THR A 564 -21.89 2.81 15.23
C THR A 564 -22.66 3.95 14.59
N PHE A 565 -23.30 3.66 13.45
CA PHE A 565 -24.14 4.59 12.72
C PHE A 565 -25.33 3.86 12.10
N ILE A 566 -26.52 4.46 12.12
CA ILE A 566 -27.71 3.90 11.49
C ILE A 566 -28.07 4.75 10.27
N ASP A 567 -27.85 4.21 9.08
CA ASP A 567 -28.37 4.79 7.85
C ASP A 567 -29.85 4.40 7.70
N SER A 568 -30.74 5.38 7.81
CA SER A 568 -32.20 5.21 7.63
C SER A 568 -32.70 5.77 6.29
N ASP A 569 -31.80 6.22 5.42
CA ASP A 569 -32.11 6.74 4.08
C ASP A 569 -31.83 5.68 3.01
N VAL A 570 -32.35 4.47 3.24
CA VAL A 570 -32.14 3.31 2.37
C VAL A 570 -33.45 2.65 1.98
N ILE A 571 -33.43 1.98 0.81
CA ILE A 571 -34.59 1.30 0.26
C ILE A 571 -34.37 -0.21 0.34
N ASN A 572 -35.32 -0.94 0.94
CA ASN A 572 -35.27 -2.39 0.98
C ASN A 572 -35.11 -3.02 -0.41
N GLY A 573 -34.22 -4.00 -0.51
CA GLY A 573 -33.93 -4.72 -1.75
C GLY A 573 -32.98 -4.00 -2.72
N VAL A 574 -32.43 -2.83 -2.34
CA VAL A 574 -31.34 -2.15 -3.08
C VAL A 574 -30.02 -2.47 -2.40
N GLU A 575 -29.00 -2.82 -3.17
CA GLU A 575 -27.63 -3.01 -2.68
C GLU A 575 -26.97 -1.65 -2.42
N TYR A 576 -26.40 -1.50 -1.22
CA TYR A 576 -25.61 -0.34 -0.83
C TYR A 576 -24.22 -0.79 -0.40
N TRP A 577 -23.23 0.02 -0.73
CA TRP A 577 -21.86 -0.16 -0.27
C TRP A 577 -21.52 0.94 0.73
N TYR A 578 -20.77 0.59 1.77
CA TYR A 578 -20.30 1.52 2.77
C TYR A 578 -18.80 1.40 2.95
N SER A 579 -18.14 2.53 3.18
CA SER A 579 -16.75 2.56 3.59
C SER A 579 -16.56 3.54 4.73
N VAL A 580 -15.67 3.19 5.65
CA VAL A 580 -15.25 4.03 6.77
C VAL A 580 -13.78 4.36 6.59
N THR A 581 -13.43 5.62 6.81
CA THR A 581 -12.05 6.09 6.80
C THR A 581 -11.76 6.76 8.13
N SER A 582 -10.48 6.79 8.48
CA SER A 582 -9.94 7.57 9.59
C SER A 582 -9.14 8.74 9.04
N TYR A 583 -9.06 9.82 9.80
CA TYR A 583 -8.24 10.97 9.43
C TYR A 583 -7.50 11.52 10.64
N ASP A 584 -6.36 12.15 10.39
CA ASP A 584 -5.53 12.81 11.40
C ASP A 584 -5.83 14.31 11.50
N GLN A 585 -5.14 14.96 12.43
CA GLN A 585 -5.23 16.39 12.71
C GLN A 585 -4.47 17.26 11.71
N GLY A 586 -3.50 16.69 10.99
CA GLY A 586 -2.44 17.44 10.32
C GLY A 586 -1.58 18.25 11.31
N ASP A 587 -0.73 19.13 10.78
CA ASP A 587 0.03 20.10 11.55
C ASP A 587 0.17 21.44 10.79
N PRO A 588 -0.67 22.44 11.13
CA PRO A 588 -0.59 23.77 10.53
C PRO A 588 0.73 24.51 10.76
N GLU A 589 1.48 24.19 11.84
CA GLU A 589 2.78 24.83 12.11
C GLU A 589 3.84 24.38 11.10
N THR A 590 3.74 23.14 10.62
CA THR A 590 4.61 22.60 9.56
C THR A 590 3.98 22.64 8.17
N SER A 591 2.78 23.21 8.04
CA SER A 591 2.00 23.20 6.79
C SER A 591 1.66 21.78 6.31
N LEU A 592 1.52 20.84 7.24
CA LEU A 592 1.05 19.50 7.00
C LEU A 592 -0.48 19.52 7.05
N GLN A 593 -1.13 19.16 5.96
CA GLN A 593 -2.59 19.01 5.92
C GLN A 593 -3.02 17.76 6.70
N SER A 594 -4.31 17.70 7.06
CA SER A 594 -4.94 16.48 7.52
C SER A 594 -5.03 15.46 6.40
N PHE A 595 -4.63 14.21 6.67
CA PHE A 595 -4.79 13.11 5.74
C PHE A 595 -5.94 12.19 6.15
N GLU A 596 -6.55 11.58 5.15
CA GLU A 596 -7.62 10.60 5.30
C GLU A 596 -7.19 9.27 4.68
N SER A 597 -7.45 8.16 5.38
CA SER A 597 -7.16 6.82 4.88
C SER A 597 -7.98 6.50 3.64
N SER A 598 -7.48 5.60 2.79
CA SER A 598 -8.16 5.29 1.53
C SER A 598 -9.56 4.72 1.77
N ARG A 599 -10.55 5.25 1.06
CA ARG A 599 -11.88 4.63 0.92
C ARG A 599 -11.69 3.30 0.20
N GLY A 600 -12.36 2.25 0.65
CA GLY A 600 -12.15 0.96 0.01
C GLY A 600 -12.84 0.84 -1.34
N ARG A 601 -12.38 -0.10 -2.17
CA ARG A 601 -12.88 -0.30 -3.55
C ARG A 601 -13.46 -1.69 -3.79
N SER A 602 -13.47 -2.53 -2.78
CA SER A 602 -13.92 -3.91 -2.88
C SER A 602 -14.39 -4.41 -1.51
N GLU A 603 -15.34 -5.35 -1.49
CA GLU A 603 -15.84 -6.01 -0.26
C GLU A 603 -14.77 -6.84 0.47
N GLN A 604 -13.59 -7.00 -0.12
CA GLN A 604 -12.46 -7.72 0.47
C GLN A 604 -11.55 -6.82 1.30
N GLU A 605 -11.74 -5.51 1.21
CA GLU A 605 -11.03 -4.53 2.03
C GLU A 605 -11.75 -4.36 3.37
N LEU A 606 -10.99 -4.39 4.47
CA LEU A 606 -11.52 -4.41 5.84
C LEU A 606 -12.47 -3.24 6.13
N ASN A 607 -12.24 -2.10 5.50
CA ASN A 607 -13.02 -0.89 5.72
C ASN A 607 -14.20 -0.74 4.75
N THR A 608 -14.65 -1.81 4.08
CA THR A 608 -15.72 -1.78 3.08
C THR A 608 -16.70 -2.95 3.21
N VAL A 609 -17.99 -2.67 3.11
CA VAL A 609 -19.06 -3.68 3.19
C VAL A 609 -20.17 -3.42 2.17
N ALA A 610 -20.68 -4.48 1.56
CA ALA A 610 -21.91 -4.45 0.76
C ALA A 610 -23.08 -5.05 1.55
N VAL A 611 -24.24 -4.42 1.46
CA VAL A 611 -25.43 -4.83 2.22
C VAL A 611 -26.71 -4.51 1.48
N VAL A 612 -27.70 -5.41 1.59
CA VAL A 612 -29.05 -5.22 1.05
C VAL A 612 -30.03 -5.15 2.23
N PRO A 613 -30.61 -3.98 2.56
CA PRO A 613 -31.57 -3.85 3.63
C PRO A 613 -32.88 -4.57 3.28
N GLY A 614 -33.58 -5.02 4.31
CA GLY A 614 -34.79 -5.81 4.14
C GLY A 614 -35.41 -6.23 5.47
N ALA A 615 -36.72 -6.44 5.44
CA ALA A 615 -37.42 -6.98 6.59
C ALA A 615 -36.96 -8.42 6.88
N ARG A 616 -36.63 -8.69 8.15
CA ARG A 616 -36.37 -10.05 8.62
C ARG A 616 -37.61 -10.93 8.45
N ALA A 617 -37.41 -12.24 8.35
CA ALA A 617 -38.50 -13.21 8.26
C ALA A 617 -39.45 -13.07 9.46
N SER A 618 -40.77 -13.20 9.22
CA SER A 618 -41.80 -13.04 10.28
C SER A 618 -41.66 -13.97 11.50
N ASN A 619 -40.88 -15.04 11.39
CA ASN A 619 -40.59 -16.01 12.43
C ASN A 619 -39.15 -15.93 12.96
N TYR A 620 -38.39 -14.89 12.60
CA TYR A 620 -37.07 -14.63 13.12
C TYR A 620 -37.15 -14.33 14.63
N ILE A 621 -36.26 -14.93 15.41
CA ILE A 621 -36.12 -14.70 16.84
C ILE A 621 -34.74 -14.08 17.03
N GLU A 622 -34.72 -12.84 17.49
CA GLU A 622 -33.50 -12.08 17.67
C GLU A 622 -32.70 -12.62 18.86
N GLY A 623 -31.38 -12.73 18.66
CA GLY A 623 -30.46 -12.98 19.76
C GLY A 623 -30.44 -11.78 20.70
N ALA A 624 -30.48 -12.02 22.00
CA ALA A 624 -30.51 -10.97 23.01
C ALA A 624 -29.44 -11.21 24.07
N ALA A 625 -28.85 -10.11 24.55
CA ALA A 625 -28.02 -10.13 25.74
C ALA A 625 -28.90 -10.06 26.99
N SER A 626 -28.51 -10.77 28.05
CA SER A 626 -29.07 -10.56 29.38
C SER A 626 -28.46 -9.30 29.99
N ASP A 627 -29.20 -8.64 30.88
CA ASP A 627 -28.66 -7.54 31.70
C ASP A 627 -27.29 -7.93 32.31
N PRO A 628 -26.33 -6.98 32.35
CA PRO A 628 -25.04 -7.24 32.96
C PRO A 628 -25.19 -7.47 34.47
N GLU A 629 -24.55 -8.51 34.99
CA GLU A 629 -24.44 -8.77 36.42
C GLU A 629 -23.09 -8.25 36.94
N LEU A 630 -23.11 -7.42 37.98
CA LEU A 630 -21.89 -6.98 38.66
C LEU A 630 -21.29 -8.13 39.46
N PHE A 631 -19.99 -8.34 39.29
CA PHE A 631 -19.17 -9.40 39.83
C PHE A 631 -17.91 -8.84 40.52
N GLY A 632 -18.12 -8.18 41.66
CA GLY A 632 -17.05 -7.64 42.50
C GLY A 632 -16.82 -6.14 42.30
N GLY A 633 -16.31 -5.48 43.36
CA GLY A 633 -16.07 -4.03 43.43
C GLY A 633 -17.29 -3.20 43.84
N GLU A 634 -17.05 -1.91 44.11
CA GLU A 634 -18.11 -0.88 44.20
C GLU A 634 -18.17 -0.18 42.84
N CYS A 635 -19.35 -0.08 42.22
CA CYS A 635 -19.57 0.60 40.96
C CYS A 635 -20.83 1.45 41.08
N ASP A 636 -20.70 2.76 40.84
CA ASP A 636 -21.84 3.70 40.78
C ASP A 636 -22.25 4.04 39.34
N SER A 637 -21.53 3.50 38.35
CA SER A 637 -21.84 3.65 36.93
C SER A 637 -22.96 2.69 36.51
N TRP A 638 -23.79 3.14 35.57
CA TRP A 638 -24.81 2.32 34.92
C TRP A 638 -24.24 1.77 33.61
N PHE A 639 -24.49 0.49 33.34
CA PHE A 639 -24.12 -0.15 32.09
C PHE A 639 -25.38 -0.60 31.36
N ASP A 640 -25.43 -0.28 30.07
CA ASP A 640 -26.42 -0.85 29.16
C ASP A 640 -25.68 -1.68 28.12
N VAL A 641 -26.31 -2.76 27.67
CA VAL A 641 -25.75 -3.65 26.65
C VAL A 641 -26.66 -3.61 25.46
N GLU A 642 -26.18 -3.00 24.39
CA GLU A 642 -26.86 -2.98 23.10
C GLU A 642 -26.31 -4.11 22.21
N VAL A 643 -27.22 -4.91 21.64
CA VAL A 643 -26.85 -5.94 20.66
C VAL A 643 -26.97 -5.30 19.27
N ILE A 644 -25.84 -4.99 18.66
CA ILE A 644 -25.78 -4.38 17.33
C ILE A 644 -25.97 -5.46 16.24
N ASP A 645 -25.28 -6.59 16.37
CA ASP A 645 -25.40 -7.76 15.49
C ASP A 645 -25.92 -8.99 16.26
N PRO A 646 -27.24 -9.24 16.21
CA PRO A 646 -27.83 -10.41 16.83
C PRO A 646 -27.44 -11.74 16.20
N GLU A 647 -26.96 -11.75 14.94
CA GLU A 647 -26.60 -12.97 14.21
C GLU A 647 -25.18 -13.44 14.54
N ALA A 648 -24.30 -12.51 14.93
CA ALA A 648 -22.95 -12.80 15.44
C ALA A 648 -22.94 -13.40 16.86
N LEU A 649 -24.08 -13.46 17.56
CA LEU A 649 -24.14 -13.96 18.94
C LEU A 649 -23.89 -15.48 19.01
N THR A 650 -22.78 -15.86 19.64
CA THR A 650 -22.34 -17.26 19.78
C THR A 650 -23.03 -18.03 20.92
N GLY A 651 -23.83 -17.36 21.75
CA GLY A 651 -24.43 -17.94 22.97
C GLY A 651 -23.45 -18.12 24.13
N HIS A 652 -22.22 -17.63 24.01
CA HIS A 652 -21.21 -17.65 25.06
C HIS A 652 -21.52 -16.63 26.18
N LYS A 653 -20.83 -16.80 27.32
CA LYS A 653 -20.82 -15.82 28.41
C LYS A 653 -19.56 -14.98 28.28
N TYR A 654 -19.75 -13.66 28.22
CA TYR A 654 -18.68 -12.69 28.14
C TYR A 654 -18.44 -12.03 29.51
N GLU A 655 -17.17 -11.81 29.82
CA GLU A 655 -16.69 -11.01 30.95
C GLU A 655 -16.02 -9.76 30.39
N VAL A 656 -16.40 -8.60 30.92
CA VAL A 656 -15.78 -7.31 30.58
C VAL A 656 -15.23 -6.72 31.85
N THR A 657 -13.94 -6.36 31.81
CA THR A 657 -13.20 -5.79 32.92
C THR A 657 -12.74 -4.39 32.55
N PHE A 658 -12.97 -3.43 33.45
CA PHE A 658 -12.47 -2.07 33.31
C PHE A 658 -11.23 -1.91 34.17
N ILE A 659 -10.13 -1.44 33.59
CA ILE A 659 -8.91 -1.08 34.31
C ILE A 659 -8.82 0.44 34.28
N ASP A 660 -9.18 1.10 35.38
CA ASP A 660 -8.96 2.53 35.55
C ASP A 660 -7.50 2.77 35.98
N THR A 661 -6.70 3.42 35.12
CA THR A 661 -5.35 3.90 35.43
C THR A 661 -5.35 5.38 35.83
N GLY A 662 -6.22 5.78 36.77
CA GLY A 662 -6.23 7.12 37.35
C GLY A 662 -5.18 7.33 38.46
N THR A 663 -4.49 8.48 38.43
CA THR A 663 -3.54 8.90 39.48
C THR A 663 -4.27 9.19 40.80
N VAL A 664 -3.88 8.51 41.88
CA VAL A 664 -4.44 8.71 43.23
C VAL A 664 -4.00 10.07 43.80
N VAL A 665 -4.90 11.05 43.83
CA VAL A 665 -4.71 12.26 44.65
C VAL A 665 -5.24 11.99 46.05
N LEU A 666 -4.34 11.71 47.00
CA LEU A 666 -4.68 11.68 48.41
C LEU A 666 -4.96 13.11 48.90
N LEU A 667 -6.24 13.42 49.14
CA LEU A 667 -6.62 14.57 49.96
C LEU A 667 -6.24 14.26 51.40
N ASP A 668 -5.02 14.62 51.76
CA ASP A 668 -4.58 14.59 53.15
C ASP A 668 -5.45 15.53 53.99
N THR A 669 -5.83 15.02 55.14
CA THR A 669 -6.67 15.65 56.16
C THR A 669 -6.32 17.12 56.44
N LEU A 670 -7.21 18.03 56.08
CA LEU A 670 -7.38 19.29 56.81
C LEU A 670 -8.60 19.15 57.71
N GLY A 671 -8.34 18.81 58.97
CA GLY A 671 -9.30 19.02 60.03
C GLY A 671 -9.61 20.50 60.18
N LEU A 672 -10.89 20.84 60.04
CA LEU A 672 -11.65 21.77 60.87
C LEU A 672 -13.14 21.64 60.58
#